data_AF-A0A812ZU65-F1
#
_entry.id   AF-A0A812ZU65-F1
#
_cell.length_a   1.000
_cell.length_b   1.000
_cell.length_c   1.000
_cell.angle_alpha   90.00
_cell.angle_beta   90.00
_cell.angle_gamma   90.00
#
_symmetry.space_group_name_H-M   'P 1'
#
loop_
_entity.id
_entity.type
_entity.pdbx_description
1 polymer ?
#
loop_
_entity_poly.entity_id
_entity_poly.type
_entity_poly.pdbx_seq_one_letter_code
_entity_poly.pdbx_strand_id
1 'polypeptide(L)'
;MRKTALITGITGQDGSYLAEFLLEKGYCVHGIIRRSSSFNTARIDHIFDKVNLHYGDLVDSSNLASIMAKVKPDEVYNLAAQSHVKVSFEEPEYTAQADGVGTLRLLEAIRTVGLEKTTRFYQASTSELYGMVQEVPQRETTPFYPRSPYAVAKLYAYWIVVNYREAYEMFAVNGILFNHESPRRGGTFVTKKVTANVAQVMAGTRDRILLGNLDSKRDWGHAKDYVRMMWMMLQVEKPDDFVVATNKQYSVRDLVTLCFEMVGRPVIWRGTGLEEEGVDEKSGQVLVQVSPKYFRPTEVETLLGDPKKASEKLGWKPEISFKELVHEMLDYDMTQAGLTLPASARDIMKRQDIGTSTADEGSSEKLSRSHHFQARLRPELRWKCDRIFETMEIQAAAHLVTVVAVVLVLVNICKRVFIGEVSPPRRRPPSDIRRKLAEMWWRWTQQRRREQMAEAISADGTLAPDCDYQQLSEGPGNPAVSSTANSFRDFWLSLGGGPIDIGIPVVPIKGIHGTVDFPLLGIGTWQYNSTVAKATGPVAVVLLHRKMAVAVAKIPKQRRSVAFAEEPSSPPARLSESELLHRMTQNHEIMVRGRALANSETIAPFAEECQKRLEGLHGWQSHGIDFQQEATEEVKVEERFLLPTSSSRFPVTVLDGVLTREMCQSFISIHEKVGFARPPSLLVNLAEKNKLEEEDEEDLLLKLAYEQAKNTSELVQIESVDFADYLWKKLGHFLPDEHSHAGNFTSGVYEKCGIVPVFRFMRYQKDQGFKPHKDPERAYAEYPLMSGAAAAHGESGIYKSFFTIALYLNDPAEFEGGKLNFVELHVDDMGEKTYESQATVNPAVGRCVLFAHNELHEGGGVQSGTKYMCQCDVLYKRVRALP
;
A
#
# COMPACT_ATOMS: atom_id res chain seq x y z
N MET A 1 -29.25 -31.23 -26.31
CA MET A 1 -28.12 -32.20 -26.33
C MET A 1 -27.60 -32.36 -24.90
N ARG A 2 -26.61 -33.24 -24.67
CA ARG A 2 -25.90 -33.34 -23.38
C ARG A 2 -24.93 -32.16 -23.26
N LYS A 3 -24.98 -31.36 -22.18
CA LYS A 3 -23.98 -30.30 -21.94
C LYS A 3 -22.58 -30.92 -21.76
N THR A 4 -21.55 -30.22 -22.21
CA THR A 4 -20.15 -30.65 -22.17
C THR A 4 -19.35 -29.68 -21.30
N ALA A 5 -18.68 -30.21 -20.28
CA ALA A 5 -17.83 -29.44 -19.37
C ALA A 5 -16.35 -29.81 -19.52
N LEU A 6 -15.47 -28.80 -19.47
CA LEU A 6 -14.02 -28.98 -19.44
C LEU A 6 -13.45 -28.43 -18.13
N ILE A 7 -12.88 -29.32 -17.30
CA ILE A 7 -12.31 -28.99 -15.99
C ILE A 7 -10.78 -29.01 -16.08
N THR A 8 -10.12 -27.87 -15.86
CA THR A 8 -8.66 -27.86 -15.62
C THR A 8 -8.41 -28.23 -14.16
N GLY A 9 -7.38 -29.03 -13.87
CA GLY A 9 -7.08 -29.43 -12.49
C GLY A 9 -8.08 -30.44 -11.90
N ILE A 10 -8.70 -31.26 -12.75
CA ILE A 10 -9.72 -32.27 -12.36
C ILE A 10 -9.25 -33.24 -11.26
N THR A 11 -7.94 -33.48 -11.12
CA THR A 11 -7.33 -34.33 -10.09
C THR A 11 -7.07 -33.61 -8.76
N GLY A 12 -7.41 -32.33 -8.66
CA GLY A 12 -7.44 -31.55 -7.41
C GLY A 12 -8.64 -31.90 -6.52
N GLN A 13 -8.74 -31.23 -5.36
CA GLN A 13 -9.91 -31.38 -4.48
C GLN A 13 -11.20 -31.03 -5.22
N ASP A 14 -11.27 -29.80 -5.71
CA ASP A 14 -12.53 -29.19 -6.16
C ASP A 14 -12.90 -29.72 -7.54
N GLY A 15 -11.91 -29.96 -8.40
CA GLY A 15 -12.08 -30.67 -9.67
C GLY A 15 -12.69 -32.06 -9.51
N SER A 16 -12.37 -32.80 -8.45
CA SER A 16 -12.96 -34.12 -8.20
C SER A 16 -14.44 -34.06 -7.80
N TYR A 17 -14.79 -33.17 -6.87
CA TYR A 17 -16.19 -32.98 -6.45
C TYR A 17 -17.05 -32.34 -7.55
N LEU A 18 -16.49 -31.43 -8.34
CA LEU A 18 -17.18 -30.83 -9.49
C LEU A 18 -17.43 -31.87 -10.59
N ALA A 19 -16.47 -32.76 -10.85
CA ALA A 19 -16.66 -33.85 -11.82
C ALA A 19 -17.81 -34.78 -11.40
N GLU A 20 -17.90 -35.18 -10.12
CA GLU A 20 -19.02 -35.94 -9.58
C GLU A 20 -20.35 -35.20 -9.77
N PHE A 21 -20.44 -33.95 -9.28
CA PHE A 21 -21.64 -33.12 -9.31
C PHE A 21 -22.15 -32.86 -10.73
N LEU A 22 -21.25 -32.64 -11.70
CA LEU A 22 -21.62 -32.46 -13.11
C LEU A 22 -22.04 -33.78 -13.78
N LEU A 23 -21.41 -34.91 -13.44
CA LEU A 23 -21.85 -36.24 -13.89
C LEU A 23 -23.25 -36.60 -13.38
N GLU A 24 -23.56 -36.26 -12.12
CA GLU A 24 -24.91 -36.42 -11.53
C GLU A 24 -25.95 -35.55 -12.23
N LYS A 25 -25.56 -34.34 -12.67
CA LYS A 25 -26.38 -33.50 -13.57
C LYS A 25 -26.36 -33.92 -15.03
N GLY A 26 -25.77 -35.07 -15.35
CA GLY A 26 -25.76 -35.67 -16.68
C GLY A 26 -24.83 -35.01 -17.69
N TYR A 27 -23.88 -34.15 -17.29
CA TYR A 27 -22.90 -33.55 -18.21
C TYR A 27 -21.96 -34.59 -18.83
N CYS A 28 -21.44 -34.31 -20.02
CA CYS A 28 -20.25 -34.96 -20.55
C CYS A 28 -19.03 -34.25 -19.97
N VAL A 29 -18.34 -34.89 -19.02
CA VAL A 29 -17.20 -34.28 -18.31
C VAL A 29 -15.89 -34.64 -18.99
N HIS A 30 -15.12 -33.63 -19.34
CA HIS A 30 -13.73 -33.70 -19.80
C HIS A 30 -12.81 -33.07 -18.77
N GLY A 31 -11.60 -33.60 -18.64
CA GLY A 31 -10.60 -33.12 -17.68
C GLY A 31 -9.22 -32.98 -18.28
N ILE A 32 -8.50 -31.91 -17.93
CA ILE A 32 -7.08 -31.77 -18.27
C ILE A 32 -6.23 -32.33 -17.12
N ILE A 33 -5.35 -33.28 -17.44
CA ILE A 33 -4.40 -33.89 -16.51
C ILE A 33 -2.95 -33.62 -16.95
N ARG A 34 -2.08 -33.30 -15.99
CA ARG A 34 -0.64 -33.18 -16.24
C ARG A 34 -0.03 -34.56 -16.41
N ARG A 35 0.89 -34.72 -17.38
CA ARG A 35 1.72 -35.93 -17.50
C ARG A 35 2.60 -36.07 -16.27
N SER A 36 2.61 -37.25 -15.68
CA SER A 36 3.37 -37.59 -14.46
C SER A 36 4.13 -38.89 -14.65
N SER A 37 5.20 -39.11 -13.87
CA SER A 37 5.91 -40.39 -13.76
C SER A 37 5.19 -41.40 -12.86
N SER A 38 4.26 -40.93 -12.01
CA SER A 38 3.44 -41.73 -11.10
C SER A 38 1.95 -41.43 -11.32
N PHE A 39 1.07 -42.38 -10.99
CA PHE A 39 -0.38 -42.17 -11.03
C PHE A 39 -0.78 -40.94 -10.19
N ASN A 40 -1.57 -40.04 -10.78
CA ASN A 40 -1.99 -38.76 -10.18
C ASN A 40 -3.52 -38.56 -10.20
N THR A 41 -4.28 -39.62 -10.47
CA THR A 41 -5.74 -39.60 -10.66
C THR A 41 -6.55 -40.03 -9.42
N ALA A 42 -5.91 -40.44 -8.32
CA ALA A 42 -6.52 -41.06 -7.13
C ALA A 42 -7.79 -40.41 -6.53
N ARG A 43 -8.06 -39.11 -6.79
CA ARG A 43 -9.31 -38.44 -6.37
C ARG A 43 -10.52 -38.70 -7.28
N ILE A 44 -10.29 -39.27 -8.46
CA ILE A 44 -11.28 -39.51 -9.52
C ILE A 44 -11.24 -40.95 -10.07
N ASP A 45 -10.41 -41.84 -9.53
CA ASP A 45 -10.29 -43.23 -10.02
C ASP A 45 -11.64 -43.99 -9.96
N HIS A 46 -12.49 -43.70 -8.97
CA HIS A 46 -13.84 -44.25 -8.82
C HIS A 46 -14.87 -43.71 -9.84
N ILE A 47 -14.50 -42.70 -10.62
CA ILE A 47 -15.28 -42.17 -11.75
C ILE A 47 -14.48 -42.18 -13.07
N PHE A 48 -13.34 -42.87 -13.13
CA PHE A 48 -12.40 -42.82 -14.26
C PHE A 48 -13.09 -43.13 -15.60
N ASP A 49 -13.85 -44.23 -15.67
CA ASP A 49 -14.59 -44.67 -16.87
C ASP A 49 -15.75 -43.73 -17.26
N LYS A 50 -16.05 -42.71 -16.46
CA LYS A 50 -17.13 -41.73 -16.69
C LYS A 50 -16.60 -40.38 -17.16
N VAL A 51 -15.29 -40.12 -17.10
CA VAL A 51 -14.67 -38.85 -17.45
C VAL A 51 -13.69 -38.99 -18.63
N ASN A 52 -13.63 -37.96 -19.47
CA ASN A 52 -12.78 -37.96 -20.66
C ASN A 52 -11.51 -37.16 -20.39
N LEU A 53 -10.42 -37.84 -20.03
CA LEU A 53 -9.16 -37.20 -19.67
C LEU A 53 -8.28 -36.89 -20.89
N HIS A 54 -7.66 -35.71 -20.93
CA HIS A 54 -6.68 -35.30 -21.94
C HIS A 54 -5.40 -34.83 -21.25
N TYR A 55 -4.23 -35.15 -21.82
CA TYR A 55 -2.96 -34.63 -21.31
C TYR A 55 -2.76 -33.16 -21.68
N GLY A 56 -2.42 -32.31 -20.70
CA GLY A 56 -2.15 -30.89 -20.90
C GLY A 56 -1.64 -30.17 -19.65
N ASP A 57 -1.19 -28.93 -19.82
CA ASP A 57 -0.70 -28.05 -18.75
C ASP A 57 -1.11 -26.58 -19.04
N LEU A 58 -1.21 -25.76 -17.99
CA LEU A 58 -1.56 -24.33 -18.11
C LEU A 58 -0.45 -23.48 -18.72
N VAL A 59 0.77 -24.02 -18.91
CA VAL A 59 1.87 -23.31 -19.56
C VAL A 59 1.97 -23.52 -21.08
N ASP A 60 1.25 -24.51 -21.65
CA ASP A 60 1.30 -24.85 -23.09
C ASP A 60 0.06 -24.34 -23.85
N SER A 61 0.19 -23.16 -24.47
CA SER A 61 -0.88 -22.55 -25.28
C SER A 61 -1.37 -23.44 -26.42
N SER A 62 -0.48 -24.20 -27.06
CA SER A 62 -0.78 -25.02 -28.24
C SER A 62 -1.60 -26.25 -27.87
N ASN A 63 -1.25 -26.89 -26.76
CA ASN A 63 -2.02 -27.98 -26.19
C ASN A 63 -3.42 -27.53 -25.75
N LEU A 64 -3.52 -26.41 -25.03
CA LEU A 64 -4.80 -25.86 -24.56
C LEU A 64 -5.74 -25.53 -25.73
N ALA A 65 -5.24 -24.88 -26.78
CA ALA A 65 -6.01 -24.59 -27.99
C ALA A 65 -6.47 -25.89 -28.70
N SER A 66 -5.62 -26.91 -28.78
CA SER A 66 -5.96 -28.22 -29.36
C SER A 66 -7.07 -28.95 -28.57
N ILE A 67 -6.99 -28.94 -27.23
CA ILE A 67 -8.04 -29.51 -26.37
C ILE A 67 -9.35 -28.72 -26.54
N MET A 68 -9.29 -27.38 -26.55
CA MET A 68 -10.48 -26.54 -26.72
C MET A 68 -11.18 -26.78 -28.06
N ALA A 69 -10.42 -26.82 -29.16
CA ALA A 69 -10.92 -27.10 -30.51
C ALA A 69 -11.56 -28.50 -30.64
N LYS A 70 -11.01 -29.48 -29.92
CA LYS A 70 -11.47 -30.89 -29.91
C LYS A 70 -12.71 -31.11 -29.04
N VAL A 71 -12.78 -30.47 -27.87
CA VAL A 71 -13.85 -30.69 -26.87
C VAL A 71 -15.06 -29.80 -27.12
N LYS A 72 -14.85 -28.54 -27.56
CA LYS A 72 -15.90 -27.52 -27.75
C LYS A 72 -16.89 -27.44 -26.58
N PRO A 73 -16.42 -27.18 -25.34
CA PRO A 73 -17.24 -27.24 -24.14
C PRO A 73 -18.27 -26.11 -24.06
N ASP A 74 -19.47 -26.42 -23.55
CA ASP A 74 -20.46 -25.42 -23.14
C ASP A 74 -19.99 -24.65 -21.89
N GLU A 75 -19.27 -25.32 -20.99
CA GLU A 75 -18.79 -24.78 -19.72
C GLU A 75 -17.32 -25.15 -19.46
N VAL A 76 -16.47 -24.16 -19.15
CA VAL A 76 -15.06 -24.33 -18.78
C VAL A 76 -14.86 -23.90 -17.34
N TYR A 77 -14.24 -24.76 -16.55
CA TYR A 77 -13.91 -24.50 -15.14
C TYR A 77 -12.39 -24.51 -14.96
N ASN A 78 -11.80 -23.33 -14.76
CA ASN A 78 -10.36 -23.19 -14.56
C ASN A 78 -10.01 -23.35 -13.06
N LEU A 79 -9.71 -24.59 -12.65
CA LEU A 79 -9.37 -24.94 -11.27
C LEU A 79 -7.89 -25.38 -11.10
N ALA A 80 -7.13 -25.51 -12.19
CA ALA A 80 -5.69 -25.74 -12.11
C ALA A 80 -4.94 -24.52 -11.57
N ALA A 81 -3.96 -24.77 -10.71
CA ALA A 81 -3.17 -23.77 -10.00
C ALA A 81 -1.96 -24.41 -9.30
N GLN A 82 -0.85 -23.67 -9.17
CA GLN A 82 0.11 -23.83 -8.08
C GLN A 82 -0.52 -23.23 -6.81
N SER A 83 -1.50 -23.94 -6.25
CA SER A 83 -2.37 -23.44 -5.17
C SER A 83 -1.73 -23.38 -3.79
N HIS A 84 -0.47 -23.80 -3.62
CA HIS A 84 0.16 -23.80 -2.31
C HIS A 84 0.91 -22.47 -2.05
N VAL A 85 0.20 -21.55 -1.38
CA VAL A 85 0.64 -20.17 -1.11
C VAL A 85 2.07 -20.07 -0.56
N LYS A 86 2.55 -21.01 0.27
CA LYS A 86 3.94 -20.95 0.76
C LYS A 86 4.97 -21.27 -0.34
N VAL A 87 4.70 -22.30 -1.15
CA VAL A 87 5.57 -22.66 -2.28
C VAL A 87 5.60 -21.54 -3.33
N SER A 88 4.60 -20.65 -3.39
CA SER A 88 4.67 -19.49 -4.30
C SER A 88 5.80 -18.49 -3.97
N PHE A 89 6.36 -18.50 -2.76
CA PHE A 89 7.57 -17.72 -2.43
C PHE A 89 8.87 -18.43 -2.86
N GLU A 90 8.81 -19.74 -3.11
CA GLU A 90 9.93 -20.60 -3.51
C GLU A 90 9.92 -20.80 -5.05
N GLU A 91 8.74 -20.84 -5.68
CA GLU A 91 8.47 -20.96 -7.13
C GLU A 91 7.60 -19.80 -7.67
N PRO A 92 7.99 -18.51 -7.52
CA PRO A 92 7.13 -17.37 -7.90
C PRO A 92 6.87 -17.30 -9.41
N GLU A 93 7.88 -17.57 -10.25
CA GLU A 93 7.74 -17.51 -11.71
C GLU A 93 6.79 -18.59 -12.24
N TYR A 94 6.96 -19.84 -11.80
CA TYR A 94 6.06 -20.93 -12.20
C TYR A 94 4.62 -20.66 -11.73
N THR A 95 4.45 -20.12 -10.52
CA THR A 95 3.13 -19.71 -10.01
C THR A 95 2.51 -18.62 -10.88
N ALA A 96 3.27 -17.60 -11.31
CA ALA A 96 2.80 -16.56 -12.22
C ALA A 96 2.44 -17.11 -13.63
N GLN A 97 3.26 -18.03 -14.15
CA GLN A 97 3.03 -18.67 -15.46
C GLN A 97 1.80 -19.58 -15.48
N ALA A 98 1.56 -20.33 -14.42
CA ALA A 98 0.42 -21.25 -14.31
C ALA A 98 -0.88 -20.52 -13.94
N ASP A 99 -0.90 -19.81 -12.80
CA ASP A 99 -2.14 -19.24 -12.24
C ASP A 99 -2.56 -17.96 -12.97
N GLY A 100 -1.59 -17.10 -13.27
CA GLY A 100 -1.81 -15.84 -13.97
C GLY A 100 -1.92 -16.03 -15.49
N VAL A 101 -0.78 -16.27 -16.16
CA VAL A 101 -0.72 -16.33 -17.63
C VAL A 101 -1.48 -17.53 -18.19
N GLY A 102 -1.56 -18.65 -17.45
CA GLY A 102 -2.39 -19.80 -17.85
C GLY A 102 -3.89 -19.50 -17.93
N THR A 103 -4.38 -18.56 -17.12
CA THR A 103 -5.77 -18.06 -17.23
C THR A 103 -5.97 -17.28 -18.53
N LEU A 104 -5.02 -16.42 -18.92
CA LEU A 104 -5.03 -15.75 -20.24
C LEU A 104 -4.99 -16.78 -21.39
N ARG A 105 -4.13 -17.80 -21.32
CA ARG A 105 -4.02 -18.84 -22.36
C ARG A 105 -5.34 -19.58 -22.58
N LEU A 106 -6.11 -19.85 -21.53
CA LEU A 106 -7.43 -20.49 -21.65
C LEU A 106 -8.48 -19.57 -22.27
N LEU A 107 -8.54 -18.31 -21.85
CA LEU A 107 -9.47 -17.32 -22.41
C LEU A 107 -9.21 -17.11 -23.91
N GLU A 108 -7.94 -16.92 -24.29
CA GLU A 108 -7.57 -16.74 -25.70
C GLU A 108 -7.66 -18.06 -26.49
N ALA A 109 -7.52 -19.23 -25.86
CA ALA A 109 -7.84 -20.51 -26.52
C ALA A 109 -9.32 -20.61 -26.89
N ILE A 110 -10.26 -20.18 -26.04
CA ILE A 110 -11.70 -20.13 -26.35
C ILE A 110 -11.96 -19.19 -27.53
N ARG A 111 -11.37 -17.99 -27.50
CA ARG A 111 -11.54 -16.95 -28.52
C ARG A 111 -10.90 -17.31 -29.87
N THR A 112 -9.73 -17.97 -29.85
CA THR A 112 -9.02 -18.46 -31.05
C THR A 112 -9.80 -19.52 -31.81
N VAL A 113 -10.61 -20.34 -31.11
CA VAL A 113 -11.42 -21.40 -31.75
C VAL A 113 -12.87 -20.98 -32.04
N GLY A 114 -13.22 -19.70 -31.86
CA GLY A 114 -14.53 -19.14 -32.19
C GLY A 114 -15.66 -19.59 -31.25
N LEU A 115 -15.38 -19.74 -29.95
CA LEU A 115 -16.34 -20.20 -28.95
C LEU A 115 -16.71 -19.12 -27.91
N GLU A 116 -16.23 -17.88 -28.06
CA GLU A 116 -16.37 -16.79 -27.08
C GLU A 116 -17.81 -16.34 -26.83
N LYS A 117 -18.73 -16.62 -27.76
CA LYS A 117 -20.18 -16.36 -27.59
C LYS A 117 -20.99 -17.58 -27.15
N THR A 118 -20.36 -18.76 -26.97
CA THR A 118 -21.05 -20.02 -26.65
C THR A 118 -20.55 -20.69 -25.37
N THR A 119 -19.25 -20.64 -25.10
CA THR A 119 -18.65 -21.24 -23.90
C THR A 119 -18.76 -20.29 -22.71
N ARG A 120 -19.23 -20.80 -21.57
CA ARG A 120 -19.24 -20.10 -20.28
C ARG A 120 -17.98 -20.46 -19.48
N PHE A 121 -17.27 -19.46 -18.94
CA PHE A 121 -15.99 -19.63 -18.26
C PHE A 121 -16.08 -19.29 -16.76
N TYR A 122 -15.67 -20.22 -15.90
CA TYR A 122 -15.51 -20.02 -14.46
C TYR A 122 -14.02 -19.96 -14.10
N GLN A 123 -13.63 -18.90 -13.38
CA GLN A 123 -12.31 -18.75 -12.79
C GLN A 123 -12.31 -19.06 -11.30
N ALA A 124 -11.41 -19.95 -10.87
CA ALA A 124 -11.06 -20.12 -9.46
C ALA A 124 -10.20 -18.94 -8.97
N SER A 125 -10.87 -17.84 -8.63
CA SER A 125 -10.34 -16.75 -7.82
C SER A 125 -10.46 -17.10 -6.32
N THR A 126 -10.02 -16.21 -5.42
CA THR A 126 -9.74 -16.59 -4.03
C THR A 126 -9.82 -15.42 -3.04
N SER A 127 -10.15 -15.72 -1.79
CA SER A 127 -10.02 -14.78 -0.65
C SER A 127 -8.60 -14.25 -0.42
N GLU A 128 -7.56 -14.96 -0.85
CA GLU A 128 -6.16 -14.50 -0.74
C GLU A 128 -5.89 -13.21 -1.54
N LEU A 129 -6.78 -12.83 -2.47
CA LEU A 129 -6.78 -11.52 -3.15
C LEU A 129 -6.91 -10.34 -2.16
N TYR A 130 -7.66 -10.52 -1.07
CA TYR A 130 -7.85 -9.48 -0.04
C TYR A 130 -6.62 -9.32 0.86
N GLY A 131 -5.83 -10.38 1.02
CA GLY A 131 -4.54 -10.44 1.74
C GLY A 131 -4.44 -9.55 2.99
N MET A 132 -3.90 -8.34 2.84
CA MET A 132 -3.96 -7.32 3.91
C MET A 132 -5.33 -6.63 3.87
N VAL A 133 -6.31 -7.28 4.48
CA VAL A 133 -7.74 -6.93 4.48
C VAL A 133 -8.02 -5.44 4.66
N GLN A 134 -8.85 -4.88 3.78
CA GLN A 134 -9.26 -3.46 3.77
C GLN A 134 -10.67 -3.20 4.32
N GLU A 135 -11.58 -4.20 4.28
CA GLU A 135 -12.90 -4.18 4.92
C GLU A 135 -13.15 -5.50 5.66
N VAL A 136 -13.83 -5.46 6.80
CA VAL A 136 -14.33 -6.66 7.51
C VAL A 136 -15.86 -6.54 7.64
N PRO A 137 -16.65 -7.54 7.18
CA PRO A 137 -16.24 -8.68 6.35
C PRO A 137 -15.80 -8.24 4.95
N GLN A 138 -15.14 -9.14 4.21
CA GLN A 138 -14.78 -8.92 2.82
C GLN A 138 -15.93 -9.31 1.88
N ARG A 139 -16.18 -8.50 0.86
CA ARG A 139 -17.27 -8.61 -0.13
C ARG A 139 -16.72 -8.30 -1.53
N GLU A 140 -17.55 -8.42 -2.58
CA GLU A 140 -17.11 -8.19 -3.98
C GLU A 140 -16.57 -6.77 -4.22
N THR A 141 -16.97 -5.79 -3.41
CA THR A 141 -16.51 -4.39 -3.51
C THR A 141 -15.31 -4.06 -2.61
N THR A 142 -14.84 -5.01 -1.79
CA THR A 142 -13.70 -4.77 -0.89
C THR A 142 -12.40 -4.68 -1.70
N PRO A 143 -11.58 -3.62 -1.53
CA PRO A 143 -10.33 -3.49 -2.28
C PRO A 143 -9.36 -4.67 -2.01
N PHE A 144 -8.73 -5.16 -3.08
CA PHE A 144 -7.73 -6.23 -3.01
C PHE A 144 -6.37 -5.70 -2.52
N TYR A 145 -5.66 -6.50 -1.72
CA TYR A 145 -4.29 -6.24 -1.28
C TYR A 145 -3.53 -7.56 -1.14
N PRO A 146 -3.02 -8.15 -2.24
CA PRO A 146 -2.38 -9.47 -2.22
C PRO A 146 -1.12 -9.49 -1.35
N ARG A 147 -0.87 -10.61 -0.67
CA ARG A 147 0.25 -10.80 0.28
C ARG A 147 1.15 -12.00 -0.04
N SER A 148 1.12 -12.49 -1.27
CA SER A 148 1.96 -13.58 -1.76
C SER A 148 2.07 -13.55 -3.30
N PRO A 149 3.11 -14.16 -3.91
CA PRO A 149 3.17 -14.31 -5.37
C PRO A 149 1.98 -15.06 -5.96
N TYR A 150 1.44 -16.05 -5.24
CA TYR A 150 0.16 -16.70 -5.56
C TYR A 150 -1.00 -15.69 -5.66
N ALA A 151 -1.17 -14.84 -4.64
CA ALA A 151 -2.24 -13.84 -4.62
C ALA A 151 -2.08 -12.80 -5.73
N VAL A 152 -0.85 -12.40 -6.07
CA VAL A 152 -0.57 -11.49 -7.21
C VAL A 152 -0.88 -12.16 -8.55
N ALA A 153 -0.49 -13.43 -8.75
CA ALA A 153 -0.82 -14.20 -9.96
C ALA A 153 -2.34 -14.39 -10.10
N LYS A 154 -3.04 -14.65 -9.00
CA LYS A 154 -4.51 -14.72 -8.98
C LYS A 154 -5.18 -13.35 -9.19
N LEU A 155 -4.57 -12.25 -8.77
CA LEU A 155 -5.09 -10.90 -9.03
C LEU A 155 -5.01 -10.54 -10.53
N TYR A 156 -3.92 -10.90 -11.20
CA TYR A 156 -3.85 -10.83 -12.67
C TYR A 156 -4.94 -11.70 -13.31
N ALA A 157 -5.09 -12.94 -12.84
CA ALA A 157 -6.09 -13.88 -13.35
C ALA A 157 -7.54 -13.40 -13.15
N TYR A 158 -7.82 -12.69 -12.05
CA TYR A 158 -9.10 -12.03 -11.81
C TYR A 158 -9.36 -10.94 -12.85
N TRP A 159 -8.41 -10.00 -13.02
CA TRP A 159 -8.61 -8.84 -13.89
C TRP A 159 -8.61 -9.18 -15.38
N ILE A 160 -7.87 -10.18 -15.83
CA ILE A 160 -7.93 -10.61 -17.24
C ILE A 160 -9.29 -11.27 -17.57
N VAL A 161 -9.92 -11.95 -16.61
CA VAL A 161 -11.28 -12.49 -16.73
C VAL A 161 -12.34 -11.37 -16.79
N VAL A 162 -12.21 -10.35 -15.93
CA VAL A 162 -13.06 -9.14 -16.00
C VAL A 162 -12.91 -8.46 -17.37
N ASN A 163 -11.67 -8.27 -17.84
CA ASN A 163 -11.40 -7.61 -19.11
C ASN A 163 -11.95 -8.40 -20.32
N TYR A 164 -11.85 -9.73 -20.36
CA TYR A 164 -12.41 -10.52 -21.45
C TYR A 164 -13.95 -10.55 -21.43
N ARG A 165 -14.58 -10.50 -20.25
CA ARG A 165 -16.02 -10.28 -20.11
C ARG A 165 -16.44 -8.92 -20.69
N GLU A 166 -15.70 -7.85 -20.39
CA GLU A 166 -16.06 -6.48 -20.77
C GLU A 166 -15.72 -6.14 -22.23
N ALA A 167 -14.55 -6.57 -22.72
CA ALA A 167 -14.07 -6.23 -24.06
C ALA A 167 -14.60 -7.14 -25.18
N TYR A 168 -14.97 -8.39 -24.86
CA TYR A 168 -15.44 -9.39 -25.83
C TYR A 168 -16.86 -9.92 -25.53
N GLU A 169 -17.53 -9.40 -24.50
CA GLU A 169 -18.85 -9.86 -24.01
C GLU A 169 -18.86 -11.36 -23.64
N MET A 170 -17.71 -11.92 -23.27
CA MET A 170 -17.62 -13.33 -22.88
C MET A 170 -18.39 -13.58 -21.59
N PHE A 171 -19.10 -14.71 -21.52
CA PHE A 171 -19.68 -15.17 -20.26
C PHE A 171 -18.55 -15.70 -19.39
N ALA A 172 -17.89 -14.83 -18.62
CA ALA A 172 -16.76 -15.17 -17.77
C ALA A 172 -16.95 -14.61 -16.35
N VAL A 173 -16.78 -15.46 -15.32
CA VAL A 173 -17.06 -15.13 -13.91
C VAL A 173 -15.90 -15.52 -12.99
N ASN A 174 -15.66 -14.69 -11.97
CA ASN A 174 -14.76 -14.97 -10.86
C ASN A 174 -15.57 -15.46 -9.66
N GLY A 175 -15.33 -16.71 -9.25
CA GLY A 175 -15.67 -17.12 -7.89
C GLY A 175 -14.58 -16.66 -6.92
N ILE A 176 -14.89 -15.73 -6.03
CA ILE A 176 -14.00 -15.27 -4.96
C ILE A 176 -14.22 -16.18 -3.74
N LEU A 177 -13.69 -17.40 -3.83
CA LEU A 177 -13.94 -18.44 -2.83
C LEU A 177 -13.01 -18.27 -1.62
N PHE A 178 -13.60 -18.27 -0.42
CA PHE A 178 -12.89 -18.42 0.85
C PHE A 178 -12.41 -19.86 1.04
N ASN A 179 -11.68 -20.14 2.13
CA ASN A 179 -11.03 -21.43 2.30
C ASN A 179 -12.08 -22.55 2.37
N HIS A 180 -11.90 -23.57 1.53
CA HIS A 180 -12.81 -24.70 1.46
C HIS A 180 -12.02 -26.01 1.43
N GLU A 181 -12.49 -26.94 2.25
CA GLU A 181 -11.70 -28.06 2.75
C GLU A 181 -12.54 -29.35 2.66
N SER A 182 -11.89 -30.51 2.78
CA SER A 182 -12.53 -31.82 2.69
C SER A 182 -11.55 -32.94 3.05
N PRO A 183 -12.00 -34.20 3.21
CA PRO A 183 -11.12 -35.36 3.28
C PRO A 183 -10.11 -35.47 2.11
N ARG A 184 -10.45 -34.94 0.93
CA ARG A 184 -9.61 -34.96 -0.29
C ARG A 184 -8.55 -33.85 -0.35
N ARG A 185 -8.51 -32.91 0.60
CA ARG A 185 -7.57 -31.78 0.63
C ARG A 185 -6.11 -32.25 0.56
N GLY A 186 -5.21 -31.41 0.02
CA GLY A 186 -3.77 -31.73 -0.02
C GLY A 186 -3.12 -31.69 1.37
N GLY A 187 -2.29 -32.68 1.69
CA GLY A 187 -1.69 -32.84 3.03
C GLY A 187 -0.73 -31.73 3.50
N THR A 188 -0.38 -30.77 2.62
CA THR A 188 0.41 -29.58 2.95
C THR A 188 -0.44 -28.44 3.51
N PHE A 189 -1.74 -28.38 3.21
CA PHE A 189 -2.66 -27.36 3.74
C PHE A 189 -2.98 -27.63 5.22
N VAL A 190 -3.13 -26.57 6.02
CA VAL A 190 -3.14 -26.65 7.49
C VAL A 190 -4.21 -27.58 8.07
N THR A 191 -5.42 -27.57 7.49
CA THR A 191 -6.56 -28.42 7.86
C THR A 191 -6.23 -29.91 7.78
N LYS A 192 -5.78 -30.37 6.60
CA LYS A 192 -5.38 -31.75 6.34
C LYS A 192 -4.11 -32.14 7.09
N LYS A 193 -3.17 -31.20 7.21
CA LYS A 193 -1.95 -31.38 8.01
C LYS A 193 -2.31 -31.61 9.48
N VAL A 194 -3.29 -30.91 10.05
CA VAL A 194 -3.74 -31.14 11.43
C VAL A 194 -4.44 -32.49 11.55
N THR A 195 -5.49 -32.76 10.76
CA THR A 195 -6.28 -34.00 10.92
C THR A 195 -5.47 -35.27 10.71
N ALA A 196 -4.65 -35.33 9.65
CA ALA A 196 -3.78 -36.48 9.40
C ALA A 196 -2.69 -36.65 10.48
N ASN A 197 -2.16 -35.56 11.04
CA ASN A 197 -1.17 -35.65 12.10
C ASN A 197 -1.79 -36.00 13.47
N VAL A 198 -3.01 -35.57 13.78
CA VAL A 198 -3.75 -36.03 14.97
C VAL A 198 -4.00 -37.54 14.88
N ALA A 199 -4.44 -38.05 13.72
CA ALA A 199 -4.59 -39.49 13.50
C ALA A 199 -3.28 -40.26 13.69
N GLN A 200 -2.16 -39.75 13.17
CA GLN A 200 -0.83 -40.36 13.35
C GLN A 200 -0.36 -40.35 14.82
N VAL A 201 -0.67 -39.28 15.57
CA VAL A 201 -0.41 -39.17 17.02
C VAL A 201 -1.27 -40.16 17.82
N MET A 202 -2.53 -40.35 17.46
CA MET A 202 -3.39 -41.36 18.07
C MET A 202 -2.95 -42.80 17.72
N ALA A 203 -2.35 -43.01 16.55
CA ALA A 203 -1.77 -44.28 16.14
C ALA A 203 -0.37 -44.55 16.71
N GLY A 204 0.23 -43.63 17.48
CA GLY A 204 1.59 -43.76 18.01
C GLY A 204 2.69 -43.73 16.95
N THR A 205 2.38 -43.30 15.73
CA THR A 205 3.34 -43.18 14.60
C THR A 205 4.01 -41.81 14.51
N ARG A 206 3.64 -40.89 15.42
CA ARG A 206 4.15 -39.52 15.53
C ARG A 206 3.98 -39.02 16.97
N ASP A 207 4.99 -38.38 17.54
CA ASP A 207 4.91 -37.89 18.93
C ASP A 207 4.10 -36.60 19.07
N ARG A 208 4.19 -35.71 18.07
CA ARG A 208 3.67 -34.34 18.09
C ARG A 208 3.51 -33.72 16.71
N ILE A 209 2.74 -32.63 16.63
CA ILE A 209 2.45 -31.84 15.42
C ILE A 209 3.29 -30.56 15.42
N LEU A 210 3.97 -30.24 14.31
CA LEU A 210 4.70 -28.98 14.14
C LEU A 210 3.91 -28.02 13.24
N LEU A 211 3.63 -26.80 13.70
CA LEU A 211 2.81 -25.80 13.00
C LEU A 211 3.52 -24.45 12.83
N GLY A 212 2.87 -23.48 12.17
CA GLY A 212 3.33 -22.10 12.02
C GLY A 212 2.54 -21.17 12.95
N ASN A 213 2.09 -20.02 12.42
CA ASN A 213 1.15 -19.13 13.10
C ASN A 213 -0.13 -19.89 13.52
N LEU A 214 -0.41 -19.94 14.82
CA LEU A 214 -1.60 -20.59 15.39
C LEU A 214 -2.82 -19.66 15.46
N ASP A 215 -2.60 -18.36 15.53
CA ASP A 215 -3.65 -17.35 15.73
C ASP A 215 -4.25 -16.85 14.40
N SER A 216 -3.63 -17.18 13.28
CA SER A 216 -4.13 -16.91 11.93
C SER A 216 -5.55 -17.47 11.75
N LYS A 217 -6.51 -16.60 11.38
CA LYS A 217 -7.94 -16.91 11.26
C LYS A 217 -8.38 -17.10 9.83
N ARG A 218 -9.28 -18.05 9.58
CA ARG A 218 -9.88 -18.31 8.26
C ARG A 218 -11.35 -18.68 8.38
N ASP A 219 -12.12 -18.23 7.40
CA ASP A 219 -13.44 -18.74 7.07
C ASP A 219 -13.29 -20.06 6.30
N TRP A 220 -13.80 -21.16 6.88
CA TRP A 220 -13.60 -22.54 6.42
C TRP A 220 -14.94 -23.24 6.12
N GLY A 221 -15.27 -23.34 4.83
CA GLY A 221 -16.40 -24.13 4.32
C GLY A 221 -16.02 -25.51 3.80
N HIS A 222 -17.02 -26.31 3.38
CA HIS A 222 -16.78 -27.62 2.77
C HIS A 222 -16.78 -27.55 1.23
N ALA A 223 -15.85 -28.26 0.58
CA ALA A 223 -15.64 -28.20 -0.87
C ALA A 223 -16.87 -28.56 -1.73
N LYS A 224 -17.69 -29.55 -1.30
CA LYS A 224 -18.96 -29.94 -1.97
C LYS A 224 -19.90 -28.74 -2.19
N ASP A 225 -20.09 -27.92 -1.15
CA ASP A 225 -20.99 -26.77 -1.15
C ASP A 225 -20.49 -25.66 -2.09
N TYR A 226 -19.16 -25.56 -2.22
CA TYR A 226 -18.46 -24.55 -3.01
C TYR A 226 -18.45 -24.92 -4.50
N VAL A 227 -18.22 -26.20 -4.88
CA VAL A 227 -18.31 -26.63 -6.30
C VAL A 227 -19.74 -26.50 -6.85
N ARG A 228 -20.76 -26.69 -6.01
CA ARG A 228 -22.15 -26.37 -6.34
C ARG A 228 -22.31 -24.90 -6.72
N MET A 229 -21.65 -24.00 -6.00
CA MET A 229 -21.67 -22.57 -6.28
C MET A 229 -20.94 -22.22 -7.60
N MET A 230 -19.81 -22.87 -7.90
CA MET A 230 -19.10 -22.71 -9.19
C MET A 230 -20.05 -22.96 -10.38
N TRP A 231 -20.83 -24.05 -10.30
CA TRP A 231 -21.83 -24.39 -11.32
C TRP A 231 -22.98 -23.38 -11.36
N MET A 232 -23.50 -22.95 -10.19
CA MET A 232 -24.58 -21.96 -10.10
C MET A 232 -24.20 -20.61 -10.75
N MET A 233 -22.95 -20.14 -10.56
CA MET A 233 -22.45 -18.94 -11.26
C MET A 233 -22.45 -19.09 -12.79
N LEU A 234 -22.31 -20.31 -13.34
CA LEU A 234 -22.42 -20.55 -14.78
C LEU A 234 -23.85 -20.76 -15.28
N GLN A 235 -24.87 -20.83 -14.42
CA GLN A 235 -26.28 -20.96 -14.85
C GLN A 235 -27.06 -19.64 -14.91
N VAL A 236 -26.48 -18.52 -14.47
CA VAL A 236 -27.16 -17.20 -14.48
C VAL A 236 -27.37 -16.65 -15.89
N GLU A 237 -28.22 -15.63 -16.03
CA GLU A 237 -28.44 -14.94 -17.31
C GLU A 237 -27.22 -14.12 -17.76
N LYS A 238 -26.64 -13.33 -16.83
CA LYS A 238 -25.54 -12.39 -17.09
C LYS A 238 -24.35 -12.67 -16.17
N PRO A 239 -23.12 -12.72 -16.68
CA PRO A 239 -21.93 -13.03 -15.88
C PRO A 239 -21.69 -11.94 -14.83
N ASP A 240 -21.41 -12.37 -13.60
CA ASP A 240 -21.18 -11.52 -12.43
C ASP A 240 -20.24 -12.28 -11.46
N ASP A 241 -19.47 -11.56 -10.65
CA ASP A 241 -18.47 -12.13 -9.73
C ASP A 241 -19.08 -12.29 -8.33
N PHE A 242 -18.69 -13.32 -7.55
CA PHE A 242 -19.32 -13.62 -6.27
C PHE A 242 -18.35 -14.06 -5.18
N VAL A 243 -18.50 -13.52 -3.97
CA VAL A 243 -17.89 -14.05 -2.74
C VAL A 243 -18.64 -15.30 -2.28
N VAL A 244 -17.87 -16.34 -1.93
CA VAL A 244 -18.37 -17.62 -1.44
C VAL A 244 -17.66 -17.96 -0.13
N ALA A 245 -18.40 -17.88 0.97
CA ALA A 245 -17.89 -17.89 2.34
C ALA A 245 -18.95 -18.45 3.30
N THR A 246 -18.56 -18.81 4.52
CA THR A 246 -19.49 -19.23 5.58
C THR A 246 -19.97 -18.07 6.47
N ASN A 247 -19.31 -16.91 6.40
CA ASN A 247 -19.49 -15.77 7.32
C ASN A 247 -19.18 -16.15 8.78
N LYS A 248 -18.19 -17.04 8.97
CA LYS A 248 -17.64 -17.45 10.27
C LYS A 248 -16.16 -17.73 10.13
N GLN A 249 -15.33 -17.17 11.00
CA GLN A 249 -13.90 -17.48 11.03
C GLN A 249 -13.46 -18.14 12.33
N TYR A 250 -12.46 -19.00 12.21
CA TYR A 250 -11.82 -19.77 13.29
C TYR A 250 -10.30 -19.66 13.14
N SER A 251 -9.55 -19.75 14.23
CA SER A 251 -8.09 -19.80 14.19
C SER A 251 -7.55 -21.22 13.93
N VAL A 252 -6.28 -21.33 13.53
CA VAL A 252 -5.58 -22.63 13.48
C VAL A 252 -5.55 -23.29 14.87
N ARG A 253 -5.47 -22.50 15.94
CA ARG A 253 -5.58 -22.93 17.35
C ARG A 253 -6.93 -23.59 17.65
N ASP A 254 -8.04 -23.00 17.18
CA ASP A 254 -9.39 -23.55 17.37
C ASP A 254 -9.55 -24.90 16.66
N LEU A 255 -9.11 -24.97 15.40
CA LEU A 255 -9.06 -26.20 14.60
C LEU A 255 -8.29 -27.32 15.33
N VAL A 256 -7.09 -27.03 15.82
CA VAL A 256 -6.24 -28.00 16.52
C VAL A 256 -6.87 -28.45 17.83
N THR A 257 -7.40 -27.51 18.62
CA THR A 257 -8.06 -27.80 19.89
C THR A 257 -9.29 -28.69 19.67
N LEU A 258 -10.10 -28.40 18.64
CA LEU A 258 -11.29 -29.18 18.28
C LEU A 258 -10.93 -30.61 17.84
N CYS A 259 -9.90 -30.77 16.99
CA CYS A 259 -9.45 -32.10 16.55
C CYS A 259 -8.97 -32.96 17.73
N PHE A 260 -8.20 -32.37 18.64
CA PHE A 260 -7.68 -33.08 19.82
C PHE A 260 -8.78 -33.38 20.86
N GLU A 261 -9.79 -32.53 21.00
CA GLU A 261 -10.96 -32.84 21.82
C GLU A 261 -11.78 -34.01 21.23
N MET A 262 -11.97 -34.05 19.91
CA MET A 262 -12.70 -35.15 19.25
C MET A 262 -12.05 -36.53 19.45
N VAL A 263 -10.72 -36.61 19.58
CA VAL A 263 -10.01 -37.86 19.93
C VAL A 263 -9.86 -38.09 21.45
N GLY A 264 -10.47 -37.23 22.29
CA GLY A 264 -10.51 -37.40 23.75
C GLY A 264 -9.26 -36.94 24.51
N ARG A 265 -8.33 -36.24 23.86
CA ARG A 265 -7.06 -35.72 24.40
C ARG A 265 -7.04 -34.18 24.36
N PRO A 266 -7.88 -33.48 25.15
CA PRO A 266 -7.97 -32.01 25.13
C PRO A 266 -6.61 -31.34 25.38
N VAL A 267 -6.38 -30.22 24.68
CA VAL A 267 -5.11 -29.48 24.68
C VAL A 267 -5.20 -28.24 25.56
N ILE A 268 -4.20 -28.07 26.43
CA ILE A 268 -3.91 -26.85 27.17
C ILE A 268 -2.70 -26.17 26.52
N TRP A 269 -2.88 -24.92 26.11
CA TRP A 269 -1.82 -24.09 25.51
C TRP A 269 -0.93 -23.46 26.60
N ARG A 270 0.39 -23.43 26.36
CA ARG A 270 1.41 -22.88 27.27
C ARG A 270 2.53 -22.21 26.46
N GLY A 271 3.16 -21.18 27.03
CA GLY A 271 4.13 -20.35 26.30
C GLY A 271 3.45 -19.34 25.38
N THR A 272 4.23 -18.67 24.53
CA THR A 272 3.75 -17.70 23.52
C THR A 272 4.68 -17.64 22.31
N GLY A 273 4.13 -17.32 21.14
CA GLY A 273 4.93 -17.14 19.92
C GLY A 273 5.62 -18.43 19.46
N LEU A 274 6.95 -18.39 19.30
CA LEU A 274 7.72 -19.59 18.88
C LEU A 274 7.88 -20.62 20.01
N GLU A 275 7.80 -20.19 21.27
CA GLU A 275 7.90 -21.04 22.46
C GLU A 275 6.52 -21.57 22.90
N GLU A 276 5.51 -21.51 22.02
CA GLU A 276 4.16 -21.97 22.34
C GLU A 276 3.96 -23.46 22.04
N GLU A 277 3.44 -24.17 23.03
CA GLU A 277 3.15 -25.60 23.00
C GLU A 277 1.69 -25.89 23.33
N GLY A 278 1.12 -26.85 22.60
CA GLY A 278 -0.15 -27.49 22.95
C GLY A 278 0.13 -28.79 23.70
N VAL A 279 -0.28 -28.87 24.97
CA VAL A 279 0.01 -29.98 25.89
C VAL A 279 -1.28 -30.75 26.20
N ASP A 280 -1.22 -32.09 26.19
CA ASP A 280 -2.31 -32.96 26.65
C ASP A 280 -2.64 -32.68 28.12
N GLU A 281 -3.88 -32.27 28.41
CA GLU A 281 -4.38 -32.01 29.76
C GLU A 281 -4.13 -33.17 30.74
N LYS A 282 -4.25 -34.42 30.28
CA LYS A 282 -4.26 -35.60 31.14
C LYS A 282 -2.88 -36.22 31.33
N SER A 283 -2.06 -36.23 30.28
CA SER A 283 -0.74 -36.89 30.31
C SER A 283 0.44 -35.93 30.45
N GLY A 284 0.25 -34.62 30.20
CA GLY A 284 1.34 -33.66 30.14
C GLY A 284 2.25 -33.81 28.90
N GLN A 285 1.92 -34.69 27.95
CA GLN A 285 2.65 -34.82 26.69
C GLN A 285 2.49 -33.56 25.85
N VAL A 286 3.60 -33.03 25.32
CA VAL A 286 3.58 -32.01 24.27
C VAL A 286 3.05 -32.64 22.98
N LEU A 287 1.85 -32.22 22.56
CA LEU A 287 1.17 -32.68 21.35
C LEU A 287 1.40 -31.76 20.15
N VAL A 288 1.67 -30.48 20.40
CA VAL A 288 1.81 -29.45 19.37
C VAL A 288 2.96 -28.52 19.73
N GLN A 289 3.78 -28.13 18.75
CA GLN A 289 4.79 -27.07 18.89
C GLN A 289 4.73 -26.12 17.69
N VAL A 290 5.01 -24.84 17.93
CA VAL A 290 5.26 -23.87 16.88
C VAL A 290 6.66 -24.09 16.27
N SER A 291 6.81 -23.81 14.97
CA SER A 291 8.09 -23.88 14.27
C SER A 291 8.23 -22.74 13.27
N PRO A 292 9.34 -21.97 13.25
CA PRO A 292 9.52 -20.86 12.31
C PRO A 292 9.46 -21.30 10.84
N LYS A 293 9.76 -22.57 10.53
CA LYS A 293 9.63 -23.15 9.18
C LYS A 293 8.18 -23.20 8.65
N TYR A 294 7.20 -23.17 9.57
CA TYR A 294 5.76 -22.99 9.36
C TYR A 294 5.32 -21.60 8.86
N PHE A 295 6.12 -20.56 9.05
CA PHE A 295 5.71 -19.18 8.75
C PHE A 295 5.94 -18.80 7.28
N ARG A 296 5.34 -17.66 6.89
CA ARG A 296 5.48 -17.02 5.57
C ARG A 296 6.33 -15.75 5.69
N PRO A 297 7.00 -15.30 4.62
CA PRO A 297 7.62 -13.97 4.57
C PRO A 297 6.61 -12.84 4.80
N THR A 298 5.40 -13.01 4.27
CA THR A 298 4.23 -12.15 4.54
C THR A 298 3.02 -13.04 4.80
N GLU A 299 2.36 -12.83 5.95
CA GLU A 299 1.17 -13.58 6.35
C GLU A 299 -0.12 -12.81 6.04
N VAL A 300 -1.23 -13.55 6.01
CA VAL A 300 -2.61 -13.08 6.00
C VAL A 300 -3.22 -13.49 7.34
N GLU A 301 -3.47 -12.52 8.23
CA GLU A 301 -3.84 -12.81 9.63
C GLU A 301 -5.30 -13.22 9.80
N THR A 302 -6.22 -12.69 8.99
CA THR A 302 -7.67 -12.88 9.16
C THR A 302 -8.34 -12.86 7.79
N LEU A 303 -9.33 -13.73 7.58
CA LEU A 303 -10.19 -13.74 6.38
C LEU A 303 -11.61 -14.18 6.80
N LEU A 304 -12.59 -13.31 6.54
CA LEU A 304 -14.01 -13.48 6.86
C LEU A 304 -14.85 -12.88 5.73
N GLY A 305 -15.54 -13.73 4.95
CA GLY A 305 -16.28 -13.30 3.77
C GLY A 305 -17.77 -13.06 4.04
N ASP A 306 -18.36 -12.09 3.34
CA ASP A 306 -19.81 -11.89 3.28
C ASP A 306 -20.40 -12.50 2.00
N PRO A 307 -21.07 -13.67 2.07
CA PRO A 307 -21.71 -14.31 0.93
C PRO A 307 -23.09 -13.72 0.62
N LYS A 308 -23.47 -12.55 1.17
CA LYS A 308 -24.81 -11.97 1.01
C LYS A 308 -25.27 -11.90 -0.44
N LYS A 309 -24.42 -11.45 -1.37
CA LYS A 309 -24.73 -11.39 -2.82
C LYS A 309 -25.07 -12.77 -3.40
N ALA A 310 -24.36 -13.82 -2.99
CA ALA A 310 -24.61 -15.21 -3.38
C ALA A 310 -25.94 -15.74 -2.80
N SER A 311 -26.24 -15.43 -1.54
CA SER A 311 -27.52 -15.80 -0.93
C SER A 311 -28.71 -15.04 -1.50
N GLU A 312 -28.56 -13.76 -1.87
CA GLU A 312 -29.65 -12.92 -2.38
C GLU A 312 -29.93 -13.17 -3.87
N LYS A 313 -28.90 -13.25 -4.72
CA LYS A 313 -29.09 -13.49 -6.17
C LYS A 313 -29.34 -14.96 -6.53
N LEU A 314 -28.73 -15.90 -5.80
CA LEU A 314 -28.66 -17.31 -6.21
C LEU A 314 -29.20 -18.28 -5.15
N GLY A 315 -29.64 -17.80 -3.99
CA GLY A 315 -30.14 -18.64 -2.89
C GLY A 315 -29.07 -19.53 -2.25
N TRP A 316 -27.80 -19.38 -2.61
CA TRP A 316 -26.73 -20.22 -2.10
C TRP A 316 -26.44 -19.95 -0.63
N LYS A 317 -26.26 -21.03 0.13
CA LYS A 317 -25.80 -21.05 1.51
C LYS A 317 -24.86 -22.25 1.71
N PRO A 318 -23.92 -22.18 2.68
CA PRO A 318 -23.25 -23.37 3.18
C PRO A 318 -24.26 -24.28 3.88
N GLU A 319 -24.07 -25.59 3.74
CA GLU A 319 -24.87 -26.64 4.39
C GLU A 319 -24.06 -27.43 5.42
N ILE A 320 -22.75 -27.59 5.19
CA ILE A 320 -21.84 -28.29 6.09
C ILE A 320 -21.13 -27.28 6.99
N SER A 321 -21.31 -27.38 8.32
CA SER A 321 -20.63 -26.51 9.29
C SER A 321 -19.15 -26.86 9.49
N PHE A 322 -18.39 -25.94 10.06
CA PHE A 322 -16.98 -26.17 10.43
C PHE A 322 -16.77 -27.43 11.31
N LYS A 323 -17.70 -27.72 12.24
CA LYS A 323 -17.60 -28.91 13.09
C LYS A 323 -17.87 -30.21 12.33
N GLU A 324 -18.78 -30.20 11.37
CA GLU A 324 -19.06 -31.34 10.49
C GLU A 324 -17.91 -31.57 9.52
N LEU A 325 -17.36 -30.50 8.94
CA LEU A 325 -16.13 -30.54 8.13
C LEU A 325 -14.95 -31.15 8.90
N VAL A 326 -14.68 -30.68 10.12
CA VAL A 326 -13.58 -31.21 10.95
C VAL A 326 -13.82 -32.66 11.33
N HIS A 327 -15.06 -33.04 11.67
CA HIS A 327 -15.40 -34.46 11.91
C HIS A 327 -15.23 -35.31 10.65
N GLU A 328 -15.70 -34.89 9.46
CA GLU A 328 -15.56 -35.67 8.22
C GLU A 328 -14.08 -35.88 7.86
N MET A 329 -13.25 -34.83 7.98
CA MET A 329 -11.82 -34.91 7.73
C MET A 329 -11.08 -35.81 8.73
N LEU A 330 -11.40 -35.68 10.03
CA LEU A 330 -10.71 -36.41 11.09
C LEU A 330 -11.14 -37.89 11.16
N ASP A 331 -12.42 -38.20 10.94
CA ASP A 331 -12.92 -39.58 10.88
C ASP A 331 -12.31 -40.34 9.68
N TYR A 332 -12.19 -39.66 8.53
CA TYR A 332 -11.47 -40.19 7.37
C TYR A 332 -9.99 -40.48 7.71
N ASP A 333 -9.26 -39.52 8.26
CA ASP A 333 -7.82 -39.69 8.53
C ASP A 333 -7.54 -40.69 9.67
N MET A 334 -8.41 -40.78 10.68
CA MET A 334 -8.40 -41.85 11.68
C MET A 334 -8.60 -43.21 11.01
N THR A 335 -9.57 -43.33 10.10
CA THR A 335 -9.81 -44.57 9.33
C THR A 335 -8.60 -44.94 8.47
N GLN A 336 -7.93 -43.98 7.81
CA GLN A 336 -6.69 -44.22 7.08
C GLN A 336 -5.53 -44.67 7.99
N ALA A 337 -5.52 -44.25 9.25
CA ALA A 337 -4.56 -44.70 10.26
C ALA A 337 -4.93 -46.04 10.93
N GLY A 338 -6.01 -46.71 10.50
CA GLY A 338 -6.50 -47.96 11.09
C GLY A 338 -7.23 -47.80 12.43
N LEU A 339 -7.70 -46.59 12.73
CA LEU A 339 -8.40 -46.22 13.97
C LEU A 339 -9.87 -45.87 13.70
N THR A 340 -10.67 -45.81 14.76
CA THR A 340 -12.05 -45.30 14.73
C THR A 340 -12.13 -44.03 15.56
N LEU A 341 -12.83 -42.99 15.07
CA LEU A 341 -13.06 -41.78 15.85
C LEU A 341 -13.97 -42.08 17.06
N PRO A 342 -13.65 -41.61 18.28
CA PRO A 342 -14.49 -41.87 19.46
C PRO A 342 -15.92 -41.36 19.28
N ALA A 343 -16.91 -42.16 19.70
CA ALA A 343 -18.33 -41.81 19.54
C ALA A 343 -18.71 -40.45 20.18
N SER A 344 -17.99 -40.04 21.22
CA SER A 344 -18.11 -38.74 21.89
C SER A 344 -17.81 -37.53 20.99
N ALA A 345 -17.10 -37.70 19.87
CA ALA A 345 -16.89 -36.63 18.88
C ALA A 345 -18.23 -36.11 18.34
N ARG A 346 -19.25 -36.97 18.22
CA ARG A 346 -20.61 -36.60 17.79
C ARG A 346 -21.36 -35.73 18.80
N ASP A 347 -20.96 -35.71 20.06
CA ASP A 347 -21.54 -34.83 21.08
C ASP A 347 -20.88 -33.44 21.09
N ILE A 348 -19.63 -33.32 20.62
CA ILE A 348 -18.95 -32.03 20.42
C ILE A 348 -19.61 -31.23 19.29
N MET A 349 -20.07 -31.92 18.23
CA MET A 349 -20.84 -31.34 17.12
C MET A 349 -22.11 -30.61 17.60
N LYS A 350 -22.81 -31.18 18.60
CA LYS A 350 -24.08 -30.66 19.14
C LYS A 350 -23.92 -29.40 20.00
N ARG A 351 -22.70 -29.08 20.44
CA ARG A 351 -22.44 -27.90 21.29
C ARG A 351 -22.58 -26.61 20.49
N GLN A 352 -22.83 -25.49 21.18
CA GLN A 352 -22.80 -24.16 20.59
C GLN A 352 -21.53 -23.92 19.77
N ASP A 353 -21.68 -23.19 18.66
CA ASP A 353 -20.57 -22.81 17.78
C ASP A 353 -19.68 -21.74 18.44
N ILE A 354 -18.40 -21.72 18.06
CA ILE A 354 -17.37 -20.81 18.60
C ILE A 354 -16.79 -19.86 17.54
N GLY A 355 -17.13 -20.04 16.26
CA GLY A 355 -16.62 -19.21 15.18
C GLY A 355 -17.20 -17.80 15.24
N THR A 356 -16.37 -16.77 15.07
CA THR A 356 -16.84 -15.38 15.14
C THR A 356 -17.42 -14.93 13.81
N SER A 357 -18.61 -14.34 13.85
CA SER A 357 -19.35 -13.81 12.72
C SER A 357 -19.59 -12.29 12.86
N THR A 358 -20.09 -11.67 11.79
CA THR A 358 -20.46 -10.25 11.77
C THR A 358 -21.56 -9.87 12.77
N ALA A 359 -22.41 -10.82 13.17
CA ALA A 359 -23.44 -10.61 14.18
C ALA A 359 -22.84 -10.46 15.59
N ASP A 360 -21.71 -11.12 15.85
CA ASP A 360 -21.07 -11.13 17.16
C ASP A 360 -20.36 -9.80 17.44
N GLU A 361 -19.71 -9.20 16.43
CA GLU A 361 -18.98 -7.93 16.57
C GLU A 361 -19.89 -6.76 16.99
N GLY A 362 -21.12 -6.69 16.43
CA GLY A 362 -22.13 -5.71 16.84
C GLY A 362 -22.66 -5.88 18.27
N SER A 363 -22.42 -7.03 18.92
CA SER A 363 -22.65 -7.24 20.36
C SER A 363 -21.37 -7.08 21.20
N SER A 364 -20.21 -7.34 20.60
CA SER A 364 -18.87 -7.27 21.21
C SER A 364 -18.53 -5.87 21.72
N GLU A 365 -18.95 -4.81 21.02
CA GLU A 365 -18.81 -3.42 21.51
C GLU A 365 -19.47 -3.18 22.88
N LYS A 366 -20.45 -4.00 23.29
CA LYS A 366 -21.11 -3.92 24.60
C LYS A 366 -20.71 -5.01 25.60
N LEU A 367 -20.16 -6.16 25.16
CA LEU A 367 -19.78 -7.26 26.07
C LEU A 367 -18.26 -7.45 26.28
N SER A 368 -17.40 -6.97 25.38
CA SER A 368 -15.96 -7.31 25.40
C SER A 368 -15.13 -6.67 26.52
N ARG A 369 -15.63 -5.64 27.22
CA ARG A 369 -14.82 -4.80 28.14
C ARG A 369 -15.05 -4.95 29.64
N SER A 370 -15.89 -5.88 30.11
CA SER A 370 -16.21 -5.99 31.55
C SER A 370 -16.20 -7.41 32.14
N HIS A 371 -16.69 -8.42 31.42
CA HIS A 371 -17.14 -9.66 32.08
C HIS A 371 -16.04 -10.69 32.41
N HIS A 372 -14.89 -10.68 31.73
CA HIS A 372 -13.82 -11.67 32.00
C HIS A 372 -12.91 -11.34 33.20
N PHE A 373 -12.90 -10.09 33.68
CA PHE A 373 -12.04 -9.68 34.81
C PHE A 373 -12.79 -9.59 36.15
N GLN A 374 -14.08 -9.22 36.13
CA GLN A 374 -14.84 -8.98 37.37
C GLN A 374 -15.21 -10.26 38.15
N ALA A 375 -15.25 -11.43 37.50
CA ALA A 375 -15.69 -12.68 38.11
C ALA A 375 -14.76 -13.28 39.19
N ARG A 376 -13.61 -12.66 39.49
CA ARG A 376 -12.58 -13.17 40.43
C ARG A 376 -12.15 -12.18 41.52
N LEU A 377 -12.77 -11.00 41.63
CA LEU A 377 -12.41 -9.99 42.63
C LEU A 377 -13.22 -10.11 43.94
N ARG A 378 -12.57 -9.85 45.08
CA ARG A 378 -13.23 -9.84 46.40
C ARG A 378 -14.23 -8.68 46.53
N PRO A 379 -15.30 -8.81 47.34
CA PRO A 379 -16.34 -7.79 47.47
C PRO A 379 -15.82 -6.38 47.77
N GLU A 380 -14.82 -6.23 48.65
CA GLU A 380 -14.27 -4.92 49.03
C GLU A 380 -13.62 -4.13 47.87
N LEU A 381 -13.22 -4.81 46.79
CA LEU A 381 -12.58 -4.18 45.62
C LEU A 381 -13.58 -3.75 44.55
N ARG A 382 -14.74 -4.42 44.46
CA ARG A 382 -15.75 -4.17 43.41
C ARG A 382 -16.23 -2.72 43.41
N TRP A 383 -16.69 -2.25 44.57
CA TRP A 383 -17.15 -0.86 44.78
C TRP A 383 -16.10 0.22 44.46
N LYS A 384 -14.80 -0.10 44.59
CA LYS A 384 -13.72 0.83 44.23
C LYS A 384 -13.53 0.93 42.71
N CYS A 385 -13.73 -0.15 41.96
CA CYS A 385 -13.69 -0.13 40.51
C CYS A 385 -14.90 0.59 39.92
N ASP A 386 -16.11 0.33 40.44
CA ASP A 386 -17.36 0.89 39.92
C ASP A 386 -17.32 2.45 39.96
N ARG A 387 -16.88 3.03 41.08
CA ARG A 387 -16.68 4.50 41.22
C ARG A 387 -15.63 5.11 40.27
N ILE A 388 -14.68 4.32 39.78
CA ILE A 388 -13.66 4.79 38.82
C ILE A 388 -14.26 4.83 37.41
N PHE A 389 -15.09 3.86 37.03
CA PHE A 389 -15.82 3.90 35.76
C PHE A 389 -16.84 5.04 35.71
N GLU A 390 -17.62 5.26 36.78
CA GLU A 390 -18.55 6.40 36.87
C GLU A 390 -17.82 7.75 36.66
N THR A 391 -16.63 7.93 37.24
CA THR A 391 -15.87 9.19 37.09
C THR A 391 -15.25 9.35 35.69
N MET A 392 -14.95 8.26 34.98
CA MET A 392 -14.47 8.32 33.59
C MET A 392 -15.61 8.63 32.61
N GLU A 393 -16.82 8.06 32.80
CA GLU A 393 -17.98 8.40 31.96
C GLU A 393 -18.41 9.87 32.12
N ILE A 394 -18.36 10.40 33.35
CA ILE A 394 -18.60 11.83 33.62
C ILE A 394 -17.58 12.72 32.89
N GLN A 395 -16.29 12.33 32.84
CA GLN A 395 -15.28 13.06 32.08
C GLN A 395 -15.48 13.00 30.56
N ALA A 396 -15.92 11.86 30.03
CA ALA A 396 -16.25 11.72 28.60
C ALA A 396 -17.47 12.60 28.23
N ALA A 397 -18.52 12.60 29.06
CA ALA A 397 -19.70 13.44 28.89
C ALA A 397 -19.33 14.95 28.93
N ALA A 398 -18.46 15.37 29.84
CA ALA A 398 -18.01 16.76 29.92
C ALA A 398 -17.27 17.23 28.65
N HIS A 399 -16.42 16.38 28.06
CA HIS A 399 -15.78 16.69 26.78
C HIS A 399 -16.80 16.77 25.62
N LEU A 400 -17.77 15.85 25.57
CA LEU A 400 -18.81 15.88 24.55
C LEU A 400 -19.68 17.14 24.63
N VAL A 401 -20.09 17.55 25.84
CA VAL A 401 -20.82 18.80 26.08
C VAL A 401 -19.98 20.02 25.67
N THR A 402 -18.67 20.01 25.92
CA THR A 402 -17.76 21.11 25.54
C THR A 402 -17.64 21.23 24.02
N VAL A 403 -17.47 20.10 23.31
CA VAL A 403 -17.42 20.07 21.83
C VAL A 403 -18.76 20.54 21.23
N VAL A 404 -19.89 20.06 21.76
CA VAL A 404 -21.23 20.49 21.30
C VAL A 404 -21.45 21.99 21.57
N ALA A 405 -21.01 22.52 22.71
CA ALA A 405 -21.09 23.95 23.00
C ALA A 405 -20.24 24.79 22.02
N VAL A 406 -19.01 24.37 21.71
CA VAL A 406 -18.15 25.04 20.72
C VAL A 406 -18.78 25.00 19.31
N VAL A 407 -19.35 23.86 18.90
CA VAL A 407 -20.05 23.74 17.62
C VAL A 407 -21.30 24.63 17.57
N LEU A 408 -22.10 24.68 18.64
CA LEU A 408 -23.28 25.56 18.71
C LEU A 408 -22.90 27.05 18.70
N VAL A 409 -21.82 27.45 19.38
CA VAL A 409 -21.28 28.82 19.33
C VAL A 409 -20.82 29.17 17.92
N LEU A 410 -20.08 28.28 17.24
CA LEU A 410 -19.65 28.48 15.85
C LEU A 410 -20.84 28.60 14.89
N VAL A 411 -21.85 27.72 15.00
CA VAL A 411 -23.08 27.78 14.21
C VAL A 411 -23.86 29.08 14.45
N ASN A 412 -23.90 29.58 15.69
CA ASN A 412 -24.59 30.84 16.02
C ASN A 412 -23.82 32.07 15.51
N ILE A 413 -22.48 32.05 15.56
CA ILE A 413 -21.61 33.08 14.94
C ILE A 413 -21.81 33.07 13.42
N CYS A 414 -21.78 31.90 12.77
CA CYS A 414 -22.03 31.77 11.34
C CYS A 414 -23.43 32.30 10.96
N LYS A 415 -24.48 31.98 11.73
CA LYS A 415 -25.81 32.59 11.54
C LYS A 415 -25.75 34.12 11.60
N ARG A 416 -25.19 34.70 12.66
CA ARG A 416 -25.13 36.17 12.83
C ARG A 416 -24.35 36.91 11.75
N VAL A 417 -23.31 36.29 11.20
CA VAL A 417 -22.58 36.81 10.04
C VAL A 417 -23.44 36.73 8.75
N PHE A 418 -24.27 35.68 8.60
CA PHE A 418 -25.16 35.52 7.44
C PHE A 418 -26.37 36.46 7.43
N ILE A 419 -26.91 36.86 8.59
CA ILE A 419 -27.99 37.88 8.70
C ILE A 419 -27.46 39.31 8.90
N GLY A 420 -26.14 39.54 8.80
CA GLY A 420 -25.55 40.88 8.79
C GLY A 420 -25.46 41.58 10.16
N GLU A 421 -25.75 40.90 11.27
CA GLU A 421 -25.67 41.49 12.62
C GLU A 421 -24.22 41.75 13.07
N VAL A 422 -23.22 41.10 12.45
CA VAL A 422 -21.80 41.17 12.87
C VAL A 422 -20.87 41.22 11.66
N SER A 423 -19.98 42.23 11.64
CA SER A 423 -18.94 42.39 10.61
C SER A 423 -17.92 41.22 10.59
N PRO A 424 -17.48 40.75 9.41
CA PRO A 424 -16.60 39.59 9.31
C PRO A 424 -15.17 39.83 9.82
N PRO A 425 -14.47 38.80 10.35
CA PRO A 425 -13.13 38.93 10.92
C PRO A 425 -12.06 39.21 9.85
N ARG A 426 -11.10 40.09 10.17
CA ARG A 426 -10.08 40.63 9.24
C ARG A 426 -8.96 39.66 8.79
N ARG A 427 -9.12 38.33 8.89
CA ARG A 427 -8.15 37.35 8.37
C ARG A 427 -8.83 36.34 7.45
N ARG A 428 -8.26 36.13 6.26
CA ARG A 428 -8.70 35.08 5.32
C ARG A 428 -8.47 33.70 5.96
N PRO A 429 -9.44 32.76 5.89
CA PRO A 429 -9.25 31.42 6.43
C PRO A 429 -8.23 30.61 5.58
N PRO A 430 -7.55 29.61 6.18
CA PRO A 430 -6.66 28.69 5.47
C PRO A 430 -7.27 28.01 4.24
N SER A 431 -6.41 27.53 3.35
CA SER A 431 -6.74 26.75 2.15
C SER A 431 -7.66 25.58 2.46
N ASP A 432 -7.35 24.79 3.49
CA ASP A 432 -8.09 23.57 3.83
C ASP A 432 -9.53 23.81 4.27
N ILE A 433 -9.81 24.93 4.93
CA ILE A 433 -11.19 25.29 5.30
C ILE A 433 -11.98 25.65 4.03
N ARG A 434 -11.36 26.33 3.05
CA ARG A 434 -12.02 26.62 1.77
C ARG A 434 -12.19 25.37 0.92
N ARG A 435 -11.21 24.46 0.91
CA ARG A 435 -11.30 23.13 0.27
C ARG A 435 -12.48 22.34 0.85
N LYS A 436 -12.55 22.17 2.17
CA LYS A 436 -13.64 21.44 2.82
C LYS A 436 -15.01 22.09 2.60
N LEU A 437 -15.11 23.42 2.63
CA LEU A 437 -16.37 24.12 2.32
C LEU A 437 -16.79 23.94 0.84
N ALA A 438 -15.85 23.96 -0.10
CA ALA A 438 -16.14 23.68 -1.51
C ALA A 438 -16.53 22.22 -1.75
N GLU A 439 -15.87 21.26 -1.10
CA GLU A 439 -16.23 19.84 -1.14
C GLU A 439 -17.61 19.58 -0.52
N MET A 440 -17.94 20.24 0.60
CA MET A 440 -19.27 20.16 1.22
C MET A 440 -20.35 20.77 0.32
N TRP A 441 -20.08 21.91 -0.31
CA TRP A 441 -21.00 22.54 -1.27
C TRP A 441 -21.20 21.67 -2.52
N TRP A 442 -20.14 21.08 -3.07
CA TRP A 442 -20.22 20.12 -4.18
C TRP A 442 -21.03 18.88 -3.79
N ARG A 443 -20.75 18.25 -2.64
CA ARG A 443 -21.51 17.09 -2.15
C ARG A 443 -22.99 17.43 -1.92
N TRP A 444 -23.29 18.59 -1.35
CA TRP A 444 -24.67 19.04 -1.10
C TRP A 444 -25.43 19.36 -2.38
N THR A 445 -24.81 20.03 -3.36
CA THR A 445 -25.42 20.30 -4.67
C THR A 445 -25.62 19.03 -5.50
N GLN A 446 -24.69 18.09 -5.46
CA GLN A 446 -24.85 16.76 -6.07
C GLN A 446 -25.94 15.92 -5.38
N GLN A 447 -26.05 16.01 -4.05
CA GLN A 447 -27.14 15.38 -3.31
C GLN A 447 -28.50 15.99 -3.68
N ARG A 448 -28.64 17.32 -3.67
CA ARG A 448 -29.89 17.97 -4.07
C ARG A 448 -30.29 17.70 -5.52
N ARG A 449 -29.34 17.63 -6.45
CA ARG A 449 -29.62 17.21 -7.84
C ARG A 449 -30.21 15.79 -7.88
N ARG A 450 -29.69 14.85 -7.07
CA ARG A 450 -30.24 13.49 -6.97
C ARG A 450 -31.63 13.44 -6.32
N GLU A 451 -31.86 14.26 -5.30
CA GLU A 451 -33.17 14.39 -4.64
C GLU A 451 -34.22 14.94 -5.62
N GLN A 452 -33.94 16.06 -6.29
CA GLN A 452 -34.83 16.65 -7.30
C GLN A 452 -35.03 15.75 -8.53
N MET A 453 -34.01 14.99 -8.95
CA MET A 453 -34.10 14.04 -10.06
C MET A 453 -34.89 12.77 -9.67
N ALA A 454 -35.00 12.44 -8.38
CA ALA A 454 -35.90 11.40 -7.87
C ALA A 454 -37.34 11.90 -7.72
N GLU A 455 -37.55 13.18 -7.40
CA GLU A 455 -38.87 13.82 -7.36
C GLU A 455 -39.48 14.05 -8.76
N ALA A 456 -38.66 14.10 -9.82
CA ALA A 456 -39.09 14.38 -11.19
C ALA A 456 -39.53 13.15 -12.02
N ILE A 457 -39.42 11.93 -11.46
CA ILE A 457 -39.78 10.67 -12.12
C ILE A 457 -41.05 10.11 -11.46
N SER A 458 -42.12 9.90 -12.25
CA SER A 458 -43.36 9.31 -11.74
C SER A 458 -43.21 7.79 -11.50
N ALA A 459 -44.12 7.22 -10.71
CA ALA A 459 -44.04 5.81 -10.27
C ALA A 459 -44.15 4.77 -11.41
N ASP A 460 -44.47 5.19 -12.63
CA ASP A 460 -44.46 4.39 -13.86
C ASP A 460 -43.18 4.54 -14.70
N GLY A 461 -42.21 5.35 -14.25
CA GLY A 461 -40.90 5.55 -14.89
C GLY A 461 -40.86 6.65 -15.95
N THR A 462 -41.89 7.49 -16.07
CA THR A 462 -41.88 8.63 -17.01
C THR A 462 -41.41 9.93 -16.34
N LEU A 463 -40.90 10.87 -17.16
CA LEU A 463 -40.50 12.21 -16.73
C LEU A 463 -41.71 13.15 -16.76
N ALA A 464 -41.82 14.04 -15.78
CA ALA A 464 -42.89 15.04 -15.73
C ALA A 464 -42.86 15.97 -16.97
N PRO A 465 -44.02 16.37 -17.54
CA PRO A 465 -44.07 17.06 -18.85
C PRO A 465 -43.30 18.38 -18.95
N ASP A 466 -43.14 19.10 -17.84
CA ASP A 466 -42.50 20.42 -17.78
C ASP A 466 -41.00 20.36 -17.41
N CYS A 467 -40.38 19.17 -17.46
CA CYS A 467 -38.97 18.98 -17.10
C CYS A 467 -38.02 19.27 -18.27
N ASP A 468 -37.48 20.50 -18.34
CA ASP A 468 -36.42 20.86 -19.30
C ASP A 468 -35.08 20.18 -18.95
N TYR A 469 -34.77 19.14 -19.72
CA TYR A 469 -33.58 18.31 -19.53
C TYR A 469 -32.26 19.05 -19.83
N GLN A 470 -32.27 20.13 -20.63
CA GLN A 470 -31.03 20.82 -20.99
C GLN A 470 -30.44 21.57 -19.79
N GLN A 471 -31.26 22.27 -18.99
CA GLN A 471 -30.80 23.00 -17.80
C GLN A 471 -30.22 22.10 -16.70
N LEU A 472 -30.61 20.82 -16.65
CA LEU A 472 -30.03 19.85 -15.73
C LEU A 472 -28.67 19.30 -16.22
N SER A 473 -28.47 19.24 -17.54
CA SER A 473 -27.28 18.68 -18.17
C SER A 473 -26.06 19.61 -18.13
N GLU A 474 -26.27 20.93 -18.20
CA GLU A 474 -25.17 21.90 -18.16
C GLU A 474 -24.73 22.17 -16.71
N GLY A 475 -23.46 21.85 -16.42
CA GLY A 475 -22.82 22.20 -15.16
C GLY A 475 -22.19 23.59 -15.23
N PRO A 476 -22.07 24.32 -14.09
CA PRO A 476 -21.28 25.54 -14.07
C PRO A 476 -19.81 25.20 -14.42
N GLY A 477 -19.25 25.92 -15.38
CA GLY A 477 -17.89 25.69 -15.86
C GLY A 477 -16.85 25.74 -14.73
N ASN A 478 -15.82 24.88 -14.83
CA ASN A 478 -14.73 24.81 -13.86
C ASN A 478 -14.06 26.19 -13.68
N PRO A 479 -14.02 26.79 -12.47
CA PRO A 479 -13.53 28.16 -12.25
C PRO A 479 -12.00 28.28 -12.28
N ALA A 480 -11.39 27.90 -13.41
CA ALA A 480 -9.98 28.10 -13.73
C ALA A 480 -9.75 29.54 -14.26
N VAL A 481 -9.63 30.48 -13.32
CA VAL A 481 -9.04 31.84 -13.46
C VAL A 481 -9.09 32.47 -14.88
N SER A 482 -10.28 32.86 -15.34
CA SER A 482 -10.39 33.94 -16.33
C SER A 482 -10.15 35.29 -15.64
N SER A 483 -9.11 36.02 -16.02
CA SER A 483 -8.73 37.30 -15.40
C SER A 483 -9.62 38.47 -15.84
N THR A 484 -10.86 38.50 -15.40
CA THR A 484 -11.77 39.67 -15.48
C THR A 484 -12.90 39.55 -14.47
N ALA A 485 -13.31 40.66 -13.86
CA ALA A 485 -14.32 40.66 -12.81
C ALA A 485 -15.75 40.69 -13.38
N ASN A 486 -16.58 39.71 -13.01
CA ASN A 486 -18.05 39.78 -13.16
C ASN A 486 -18.79 38.93 -12.11
N SER A 487 -18.30 37.74 -11.74
CA SER A 487 -19.00 36.74 -10.92
C SER A 487 -19.60 37.22 -9.58
N PHE A 488 -19.09 38.29 -8.97
CA PHE A 488 -19.65 38.86 -7.74
C PHE A 488 -20.92 39.70 -7.98
N ARG A 489 -21.08 40.28 -9.18
CA ARG A 489 -22.25 41.09 -9.58
C ARG A 489 -23.48 40.19 -9.77
N ASP A 490 -23.27 39.06 -10.45
CA ASP A 490 -24.33 38.10 -10.74
C ASP A 490 -24.84 37.45 -9.44
N PHE A 491 -23.94 37.18 -8.49
CA PHE A 491 -24.27 36.77 -7.14
C PHE A 491 -25.17 37.79 -6.41
N TRP A 492 -24.82 39.09 -6.44
CA TRP A 492 -25.63 40.15 -5.82
C TRP A 492 -27.04 40.28 -6.43
N LEU A 493 -27.15 40.19 -7.75
CA LEU A 493 -28.43 40.27 -8.46
C LEU A 493 -29.31 39.03 -8.23
N SER A 494 -28.72 37.84 -8.14
CA SER A 494 -29.45 36.59 -7.85
C SER A 494 -30.08 36.55 -6.46
N LEU A 495 -29.65 37.43 -5.55
CA LEU A 495 -30.21 37.61 -4.20
C LEU A 495 -31.27 38.74 -4.13
N GLY A 496 -31.70 39.30 -5.27
CA GLY A 496 -32.68 40.39 -5.31
C GLY A 496 -32.15 41.76 -4.88
N GLY A 497 -30.82 41.92 -4.83
CA GLY A 497 -30.18 43.19 -4.46
C GLY A 497 -30.42 44.29 -5.50
N GLY A 498 -30.92 45.45 -5.04
CA GLY A 498 -31.06 46.65 -5.87
C GLY A 498 -29.72 47.19 -6.38
N PRO A 499 -29.73 48.04 -7.43
CA PRO A 499 -28.52 48.56 -8.05
C PRO A 499 -27.75 49.49 -7.10
N ILE A 500 -26.44 49.25 -6.97
CA ILE A 500 -25.49 50.15 -6.34
C ILE A 500 -24.78 50.92 -7.45
N ASP A 501 -24.92 52.23 -7.48
CA ASP A 501 -24.29 53.09 -8.48
C ASP A 501 -22.85 53.46 -8.07
N ILE A 502 -21.89 53.24 -8.96
CA ILE A 502 -20.47 53.58 -8.80
C ILE A 502 -19.95 53.97 -10.19
N GLY A 503 -19.94 55.27 -10.50
CA GLY A 503 -19.64 55.77 -11.84
C GLY A 503 -18.15 55.97 -12.17
N ILE A 504 -17.93 56.47 -13.40
CA ILE A 504 -16.68 57.03 -13.96
C ILE A 504 -15.64 55.98 -14.45
N PRO A 505 -15.19 56.01 -15.73
CA PRO A 505 -15.89 56.38 -16.97
C PRO A 505 -15.64 55.35 -18.12
N VAL A 506 -16.26 55.57 -19.30
CA VAL A 506 -15.99 54.76 -20.53
C VAL A 506 -15.25 55.59 -21.57
N VAL A 507 -14.22 55.01 -22.22
CA VAL A 507 -13.64 55.49 -23.49
C VAL A 507 -13.36 54.29 -24.41
N PRO A 508 -13.91 54.25 -25.64
CA PRO A 508 -13.76 53.10 -26.56
C PRO A 508 -12.75 53.32 -27.70
N ILE A 509 -12.16 52.24 -28.23
CA ILE A 509 -11.45 52.21 -29.51
C ILE A 509 -11.94 50.99 -30.34
N LYS A 510 -11.93 51.11 -31.68
CA LYS A 510 -12.51 50.16 -32.66
C LYS A 510 -11.44 49.42 -33.49
N GLY A 511 -11.82 48.26 -34.04
CA GLY A 511 -11.18 47.59 -35.18
C GLY A 511 -10.15 46.52 -34.78
N ILE A 512 -9.77 45.57 -35.65
CA ILE A 512 -10.06 45.38 -37.11
C ILE A 512 -10.39 43.89 -37.40
N HIS A 513 -11.03 43.60 -38.56
CA HIS A 513 -11.40 42.26 -39.04
C HIS A 513 -10.23 41.33 -39.39
N GLY A 514 -10.48 40.02 -39.45
CA GLY A 514 -9.59 39.04 -40.11
C GLY A 514 -10.13 37.59 -40.10
N THR A 515 -10.77 37.16 -41.19
CA THR A 515 -11.12 35.75 -41.49
C THR A 515 -10.33 35.26 -42.71
N VAL A 516 -10.01 33.96 -42.82
CA VAL A 516 -10.07 33.11 -44.05
C VAL A 516 -9.42 31.72 -43.85
N ASP A 517 -10.23 30.69 -44.10
CA ASP A 517 -10.05 29.36 -44.74
C ASP A 517 -8.84 28.41 -44.56
N PHE A 518 -9.19 27.11 -44.58
CA PHE A 518 -8.35 25.92 -44.84
C PHE A 518 -8.10 25.73 -46.35
N PRO A 519 -7.02 25.02 -46.79
CA PRO A 519 -7.23 23.63 -47.23
C PRO A 519 -6.04 22.63 -47.06
N LEU A 520 -6.39 21.40 -46.65
CA LEU A 520 -6.01 20.05 -47.15
C LEU A 520 -4.65 19.69 -47.81
N LEU A 521 -4.28 18.41 -47.58
CA LEU A 521 -3.39 17.48 -48.34
C LEU A 521 -1.86 17.54 -48.12
N GLY A 522 -1.24 16.34 -48.08
CA GLY A 522 0.23 16.15 -48.16
C GLY A 522 0.78 14.87 -47.52
N ILE A 523 0.80 13.74 -48.24
CA ILE A 523 1.49 12.50 -47.83
C ILE A 523 3.00 12.63 -48.11
N GLY A 524 3.88 12.18 -47.20
CA GLY A 524 5.33 12.12 -47.47
C GLY A 524 6.13 11.36 -46.40
N THR A 525 7.20 10.66 -46.81
CA THR A 525 7.99 9.74 -45.97
C THR A 525 9.50 9.92 -46.10
N TRP A 526 10.23 9.56 -45.02
CA TRP A 526 11.64 9.12 -44.93
C TRP A 526 12.81 10.12 -44.70
N GLN A 527 13.70 9.66 -43.78
CA GLN A 527 15.16 9.79 -43.68
C GLN A 527 15.91 11.15 -43.51
N TYR A 528 16.34 11.38 -42.25
CA TYR A 528 17.75 11.42 -41.76
C TYR A 528 18.79 12.49 -42.21
N ASN A 529 19.70 12.81 -41.26
CA ASN A 529 21.02 13.48 -41.37
C ASN A 529 21.17 15.02 -41.54
N SER A 530 21.27 15.70 -40.37
CA SER A 530 22.51 16.37 -39.88
C SER A 530 22.94 17.81 -40.30
N THR A 531 23.66 18.47 -39.37
CA THR A 531 24.82 19.38 -39.58
C THR A 531 24.66 20.93 -39.52
N VAL A 532 24.93 21.49 -38.32
CA VAL A 532 25.76 22.69 -38.00
C VAL A 532 25.31 24.14 -38.35
N ALA A 533 24.72 24.81 -37.34
CA ALA A 533 25.08 26.10 -36.69
C ALA A 533 25.55 27.38 -37.44
N LYS A 534 25.10 28.57 -36.95
CA LYS A 534 25.92 29.65 -36.31
C LYS A 534 25.14 30.95 -35.98
N ALA A 535 25.62 31.68 -34.94
CA ALA A 535 25.46 33.14 -34.68
C ALA A 535 24.02 33.69 -34.43
N THR A 536 23.75 34.79 -33.70
CA THR A 536 24.55 35.71 -32.82
C THR A 536 23.59 36.40 -31.82
N GLY A 537 24.08 36.84 -30.65
CA GLY A 537 23.39 37.86 -29.80
C GLY A 537 23.93 39.27 -30.07
N PRO A 538 23.91 40.23 -29.11
CA PRO A 538 23.18 40.32 -27.83
C PRO A 538 22.48 41.71 -27.65
N VAL A 539 22.07 42.10 -26.44
CA VAL A 539 22.21 43.46 -25.79
C VAL A 539 21.35 43.55 -24.51
N ALA A 540 21.72 44.39 -23.53
CA ALA A 540 21.05 44.55 -22.23
C ALA A 540 20.89 46.03 -21.79
N VAL A 541 19.89 46.33 -20.93
CA VAL A 541 19.73 47.46 -19.96
C VAL A 541 18.65 47.02 -18.93
N VAL A 542 18.65 47.15 -17.58
CA VAL A 542 19.51 47.74 -16.50
C VAL A 542 18.91 48.98 -15.78
N LEU A 543 19.03 49.04 -14.43
CA LEU A 543 18.61 50.07 -13.44
C LEU A 543 17.10 50.07 -12.98
N LEU A 544 16.68 50.48 -11.75
CA LEU A 544 17.31 50.63 -10.40
C LEU A 544 16.27 50.90 -9.25
N HIS A 545 16.70 50.70 -7.98
CA HIS A 545 16.31 51.46 -6.74
C HIS A 545 14.89 51.28 -6.09
N ARG A 546 14.62 51.54 -4.78
CA ARG A 546 15.43 51.97 -3.58
C ARG A 546 14.72 51.68 -2.21
N LYS A 547 15.49 51.25 -1.17
CA LYS A 547 15.54 51.60 0.31
C LYS A 547 14.22 51.86 1.15
N MET A 548 14.14 51.97 2.50
CA MET A 548 15.12 52.32 3.58
C MET A 548 14.61 52.07 5.05
N ALA A 549 15.49 51.64 5.99
CA ALA A 549 15.65 52.09 7.43
C ALA A 549 14.53 51.94 8.53
N VAL A 550 14.74 51.98 9.89
CA VAL A 550 15.89 51.87 10.87
C VAL A 550 15.41 51.72 12.36
N ALA A 551 16.25 51.15 13.26
CA ALA A 551 16.27 51.18 14.77
C ALA A 551 15.18 50.42 15.60
N VAL A 552 15.40 49.70 16.72
CA VAL A 552 16.39 49.67 17.87
C VAL A 552 15.96 50.58 19.05
N ALA A 553 15.97 50.24 20.37
CA ALA A 553 16.61 49.14 21.16
C ALA A 553 15.59 48.31 22.01
N LYS A 554 15.74 47.81 23.27
CA LYS A 554 16.69 47.98 24.43
C LYS A 554 16.61 46.78 25.44
N ILE A 555 17.64 46.57 26.30
CA ILE A 555 17.89 45.39 27.20
C ILE A 555 18.59 45.88 28.51
N PRO A 556 18.34 45.39 29.77
CA PRO A 556 19.23 44.37 30.45
C PRO A 556 18.77 43.58 31.74
N LYS A 557 19.30 42.35 31.92
CA LYS A 557 20.00 41.73 33.13
C LYS A 557 19.32 41.73 34.55
N GLN A 558 19.63 40.85 35.54
CA GLN A 558 20.44 39.60 35.68
C GLN A 558 20.14 38.80 36.98
N ARG A 559 20.29 37.46 36.93
CA ARG A 559 20.83 36.48 37.93
C ARG A 559 20.57 36.56 39.47
N ARG A 560 20.29 35.34 40.02
CA ARG A 560 20.67 34.77 41.35
C ARG A 560 19.94 35.28 42.62
N SER A 561 19.78 34.53 43.74
CA SER A 561 19.69 33.06 44.02
C SER A 561 19.55 32.79 45.55
N VAL A 562 19.09 31.58 45.96
CA VAL A 562 19.28 30.89 47.29
C VAL A 562 18.15 30.97 48.38
N ALA A 563 17.65 29.76 48.73
CA ALA A 563 17.17 29.22 50.02
C ALA A 563 15.89 29.69 50.79
N PHE A 564 14.93 28.75 50.86
CA PHE A 564 14.28 28.13 52.06
C PHE A 564 13.35 28.87 53.05
N ALA A 565 12.18 28.20 53.24
CA ALA A 565 11.51 27.81 54.50
C ALA A 565 10.18 28.49 54.94
N GLU A 566 9.39 27.66 55.65
CA GLU A 566 8.21 27.89 56.51
C GLU A 566 6.77 28.03 55.91
N GLU A 567 5.89 27.19 56.46
CA GLU A 567 4.41 27.21 56.51
C GLU A 567 4.00 27.39 58.01
N PRO A 568 2.71 27.46 58.45
CA PRO A 568 1.43 27.56 57.72
C PRO A 568 0.49 28.68 58.22
N SER A 569 -0.62 28.96 57.50
CA SER A 569 -1.97 29.25 58.06
C SER A 569 -3.01 29.51 56.95
N SER A 570 -4.29 29.54 57.30
CA SER A 570 -5.46 29.51 56.39
C SER A 570 -6.61 30.40 56.92
N PRO A 571 -7.73 30.62 56.19
CA PRO A 571 -8.01 30.69 54.74
C PRO A 571 -8.63 32.09 54.41
N PRO A 572 -9.63 32.30 53.51
CA PRO A 572 -9.94 31.74 52.18
C PRO A 572 -10.01 32.82 51.05
N ALA A 573 -9.94 32.42 49.78
CA ALA A 573 -10.47 33.22 48.65
C ALA A 573 -10.90 32.32 47.48
N ARG A 574 -11.93 32.70 46.72
CA ARG A 574 -12.29 32.06 45.44
C ARG A 574 -11.48 32.70 44.32
N LEU A 575 -10.64 31.92 43.63
CA LEU A 575 -9.90 32.34 42.44
C LEU A 575 -10.75 32.18 41.17
N SER A 576 -10.36 32.89 40.11
CA SER A 576 -11.06 32.91 38.82
C SER A 576 -10.65 31.75 37.88
N GLU A 577 -11.50 31.40 36.93
CA GLU A 577 -11.22 30.32 35.96
C GLU A 577 -9.97 30.59 35.10
N SER A 578 -9.65 31.86 34.84
CA SER A 578 -8.42 32.27 34.15
C SER A 578 -7.13 31.95 34.93
N GLU A 579 -7.18 31.98 36.27
CA GLU A 579 -6.02 31.66 37.12
C GLU A 579 -5.84 30.15 37.31
N LEU A 580 -6.94 29.39 37.27
CA LEU A 580 -6.90 27.93 37.14
C LEU A 580 -6.22 27.52 35.84
N LEU A 581 -6.65 28.07 34.71
CA LEU A 581 -6.11 27.72 33.39
C LEU A 581 -4.61 28.07 33.25
N HIS A 582 -4.17 29.18 33.85
CA HIS A 582 -2.76 29.59 33.80
C HIS A 582 -1.83 28.75 34.71
N ARG A 583 -2.36 28.06 35.74
CA ARG A 583 -1.58 27.12 36.57
C ARG A 583 -1.52 25.69 36.00
N MET A 584 -2.40 25.31 35.08
CA MET A 584 -2.42 23.96 34.51
C MET A 584 -1.30 23.69 33.48
N THR A 585 -0.63 24.72 32.97
CA THR A 585 0.42 24.57 31.93
C THR A 585 1.86 24.59 32.46
N GLN A 586 2.08 24.72 33.77
CA GLN A 586 3.42 24.65 34.37
C GLN A 586 3.47 23.81 35.66
N ASN A 587 3.51 22.48 35.50
CA ASN A 587 4.42 21.61 36.24
C ASN A 587 4.50 20.20 35.63
N HIS A 588 5.71 19.70 35.39
CA HIS A 588 5.95 18.27 35.21
C HIS A 588 5.83 17.57 36.57
N GLU A 589 4.86 16.66 36.79
CA GLU A 589 5.07 15.46 37.63
C GLU A 589 3.92 14.41 37.60
N ILE A 590 3.63 13.82 36.44
CA ILE A 590 3.03 12.45 36.39
C ILE A 590 3.85 11.53 35.45
N MET A 591 5.17 11.55 35.62
CA MET A 591 6.08 10.54 35.02
C MET A 591 6.45 9.43 36.03
N VAL A 592 5.64 9.25 37.07
CA VAL A 592 5.97 8.41 38.25
C VAL A 592 4.99 7.24 38.46
N ARG A 593 3.97 7.06 37.59
CA ARG A 593 3.09 5.88 37.61
C ARG A 593 3.33 4.85 36.50
N GLY A 594 4.30 5.08 35.62
CA GLY A 594 4.81 4.05 34.69
C GLY A 594 5.86 3.11 35.31
N ARG A 595 6.50 3.49 36.43
CA ARG A 595 7.62 2.71 37.03
C ARG A 595 7.21 1.52 37.91
N ALA A 596 5.91 1.26 38.09
CA ALA A 596 5.44 0.19 38.98
C ALA A 596 5.43 -1.23 38.36
N LEU A 597 5.65 -1.36 37.04
CA LEU A 597 5.72 -2.64 36.33
C LEU A 597 7.07 -2.90 35.63
N ALA A 598 8.00 -1.94 35.66
CA ALA A 598 9.34 -2.08 35.08
C ALA A 598 10.33 -2.85 35.97
N ASN A 599 9.96 -3.16 37.22
CA ASN A 599 10.82 -3.83 38.21
C ASN A 599 10.70 -5.36 38.16
N SER A 600 10.73 -5.95 36.96
CA SER A 600 11.04 -7.38 36.78
C SER A 600 12.31 -7.48 35.93
N GLU A 601 13.36 -8.02 36.54
CA GLU A 601 14.74 -8.00 35.99
C GLU A 601 14.91 -8.83 34.70
N THR A 602 13.87 -9.57 34.30
CA THR A 602 13.83 -10.42 33.10
C THR A 602 13.13 -9.80 31.88
N ILE A 603 12.36 -8.71 32.01
CA ILE A 603 11.54 -8.18 30.90
C ILE A 603 12.12 -6.89 30.30
N ALA A 604 12.81 -6.06 31.11
CA ALA A 604 13.30 -4.75 30.68
C ALA A 604 14.12 -4.77 29.36
N PRO A 605 15.09 -5.68 29.13
CA PRO A 605 15.89 -5.68 27.90
C PRO A 605 15.06 -5.95 26.64
N PHE A 606 14.06 -6.84 26.74
CA PHE A 606 13.24 -7.24 25.60
C PHE A 606 12.19 -6.19 25.23
N ALA A 607 11.61 -5.52 26.23
CA ALA A 607 10.72 -4.40 25.99
C ALA A 607 11.46 -3.21 25.34
N GLU A 608 12.68 -2.91 25.79
CA GLU A 608 13.52 -1.86 25.23
C GLU A 608 13.94 -2.15 23.78
N GLU A 609 14.31 -3.41 23.47
CA GLU A 609 14.61 -3.89 22.12
C GLU A 609 13.41 -3.81 21.18
N CYS A 610 12.23 -4.25 21.62
CA CYS A 610 11.00 -4.18 20.83
C CYS A 610 10.58 -2.72 20.56
N GLN A 611 10.71 -1.84 21.56
CA GLN A 611 10.40 -0.43 21.40
C GLN A 611 11.35 0.26 20.40
N LYS A 612 12.66 0.02 20.49
CA LYS A 612 13.65 0.54 19.52
C LYS A 612 13.32 0.15 18.07
N ARG A 613 12.84 -1.08 17.85
CA ARG A 613 12.45 -1.58 16.52
C ARG A 613 11.12 -0.99 16.02
N LEU A 614 10.14 -0.77 16.91
CA LEU A 614 8.86 -0.17 16.55
C LEU A 614 8.98 1.34 16.27
N GLU A 615 9.82 2.06 17.02
CA GLU A 615 10.14 3.47 16.74
C GLU A 615 10.71 3.64 15.32
N GLY A 616 11.61 2.74 14.89
CA GLY A 616 12.28 2.81 13.59
C GLY A 616 11.39 2.58 12.36
N LEU A 617 10.15 2.09 12.52
CA LEU A 617 9.25 1.77 11.40
C LEU A 617 8.10 2.77 11.22
N HIS A 618 7.95 3.75 12.11
CA HIS A 618 7.03 4.87 11.94
C HIS A 618 7.81 6.15 11.66
N GLY A 619 7.44 6.87 10.60
CA GLY A 619 8.22 7.99 10.07
C GLY A 619 8.50 9.13 11.07
N TRP A 620 9.61 9.84 10.80
CA TRP A 620 10.24 11.01 11.45
C TRP A 620 9.53 11.74 12.60
N GLN A 621 8.21 11.95 12.51
CA GLN A 621 7.38 12.49 13.59
C GLN A 621 7.49 11.66 14.89
N SER A 622 7.73 10.34 14.79
CA SER A 622 7.99 9.43 15.92
C SER A 622 9.28 9.76 16.70
N HIS A 623 10.26 10.36 16.02
CA HIS A 623 11.61 10.63 16.52
C HIS A 623 11.85 12.10 16.85
N GLY A 624 10.84 12.96 16.72
CA GLY A 624 10.92 14.36 17.14
C GLY A 624 11.62 15.32 16.18
N ILE A 625 11.83 14.96 14.90
CA ILE A 625 12.21 15.98 13.90
C ILE A 625 10.96 16.80 13.54
N ASP A 626 10.89 18.00 14.11
CA ASP A 626 9.84 18.97 13.85
C ASP A 626 10.13 19.78 12.56
N PHE A 627 9.60 19.32 11.43
CA PHE A 627 9.63 20.05 10.15
C PHE A 627 8.63 21.22 10.07
N GLN A 628 7.81 21.46 11.09
CA GLN A 628 6.87 22.59 11.16
C GLN A 628 7.50 23.82 11.82
N GLN A 629 8.59 23.67 12.59
CA GLN A 629 9.42 24.80 13.00
C GLN A 629 10.09 25.43 11.77
N GLU A 630 9.78 26.71 11.53
CA GLU A 630 10.51 27.53 10.56
C GLU A 630 11.96 27.68 11.02
N ALA A 631 12.86 26.86 10.46
CA ALA A 631 14.29 26.97 10.70
C ALA A 631 14.78 28.36 10.23
N THR A 632 14.97 29.27 11.19
CA THR A 632 15.26 30.71 10.96
C THR A 632 16.61 30.99 10.30
N GLU A 633 17.37 29.95 9.98
CA GLU A 633 18.63 30.04 9.25
C GLU A 633 18.36 30.20 7.74
N GLU A 634 18.70 31.37 7.22
CA GLU A 634 18.72 31.70 5.80
C GLU A 634 19.72 30.79 5.05
N VAL A 635 19.28 30.17 3.95
CA VAL A 635 20.13 29.31 3.13
C VAL A 635 21.15 30.16 2.38
N LYS A 636 22.44 29.88 2.59
CA LYS A 636 23.54 30.64 1.98
C LYS A 636 24.06 29.93 0.75
N VAL A 637 24.31 30.68 -0.31
CA VAL A 637 25.09 30.19 -1.46
C VAL A 637 26.57 30.39 -1.13
N GLU A 638 27.26 29.30 -0.81
CA GLU A 638 28.71 29.33 -0.56
C GLU A 638 29.48 29.35 -1.87
N GLU A 639 29.03 28.55 -2.86
CA GLU A 639 29.69 28.45 -4.17
C GLU A 639 28.69 28.17 -5.29
N ARG A 640 28.96 28.68 -6.49
CA ARG A 640 28.18 28.39 -7.70
C ARG A 640 29.06 28.47 -8.94
N PHE A 641 29.36 27.32 -9.55
CA PHE A 641 30.26 27.22 -10.71
C PHE A 641 29.67 26.39 -11.85
N LEU A 642 30.02 26.75 -13.08
CA LEU A 642 29.81 25.91 -14.26
C LEU A 642 31.08 25.09 -14.49
N LEU A 643 30.93 23.78 -14.73
CA LEU A 643 32.04 22.91 -15.10
C LEU A 643 32.43 23.19 -16.57
N PRO A 644 33.72 23.31 -16.94
CA PRO A 644 34.14 23.78 -18.26
C PRO A 644 33.57 22.97 -19.44
N THR A 645 33.36 21.68 -19.24
CA THR A 645 32.94 20.69 -20.25
C THR A 645 31.55 20.08 -19.98
N SER A 646 30.76 20.69 -19.07
CA SER A 646 29.37 20.26 -18.86
C SER A 646 28.50 20.52 -20.09
N SER A 647 27.58 19.58 -20.33
CA SER A 647 26.48 19.73 -21.29
C SER A 647 25.25 20.41 -20.67
N SER A 648 25.23 20.57 -19.34
CA SER A 648 24.24 21.35 -18.61
C SER A 648 24.54 22.85 -18.70
N ARG A 649 23.50 23.67 -18.59
CA ARG A 649 23.63 25.11 -18.32
C ARG A 649 23.33 25.47 -16.86
N PHE A 650 23.08 24.46 -16.02
CA PHE A 650 22.83 24.64 -14.61
C PHE A 650 24.15 24.53 -13.83
N PRO A 651 24.59 25.57 -13.11
CA PRO A 651 25.81 25.50 -12.33
C PRO A 651 25.64 24.59 -11.11
N VAL A 652 26.67 23.81 -10.78
CA VAL A 652 26.79 23.16 -9.48
C VAL A 652 26.67 24.24 -8.42
N THR A 653 25.71 24.07 -7.52
CA THR A 653 25.33 25.07 -6.52
C THR A 653 25.51 24.48 -5.13
N VAL A 654 26.44 25.05 -4.35
CA VAL A 654 26.76 24.63 -2.99
C VAL A 654 26.07 25.55 -1.99
N LEU A 655 25.26 24.97 -1.10
CA LEU A 655 24.36 25.68 -0.20
C LEU A 655 24.54 25.23 1.25
N ASP A 656 24.78 26.17 2.16
CA ASP A 656 24.85 25.93 3.61
C ASP A 656 23.61 26.44 4.35
N GLY A 657 23.34 25.90 5.54
CA GLY A 657 22.11 26.19 6.29
C GLY A 657 20.86 25.52 5.72
N VAL A 658 21.01 24.46 4.92
CA VAL A 658 19.88 23.69 4.37
C VAL A 658 19.29 22.75 5.43
N LEU A 659 20.14 22.13 6.25
CA LEU A 659 19.76 21.39 7.47
C LEU A 659 20.50 21.99 8.67
N THR A 660 19.89 21.95 9.86
CA THR A 660 20.60 22.29 11.11
C THR A 660 21.44 21.11 11.60
N ARG A 661 22.38 21.35 12.52
CA ARG A 661 23.23 20.28 13.11
C ARG A 661 22.40 19.24 13.86
N GLU A 662 21.32 19.66 14.51
CA GLU A 662 20.41 18.82 15.29
C GLU A 662 19.56 17.92 14.37
N MET A 663 19.06 18.48 13.26
CA MET A 663 18.40 17.68 12.21
C MET A 663 19.36 16.62 11.66
N CYS A 664 20.57 17.04 11.28
CA CYS A 664 21.63 16.17 10.79
C CYS A 664 21.99 15.02 11.74
N GLN A 665 22.20 15.30 13.03
CA GLN A 665 22.43 14.28 14.06
C GLN A 665 21.25 13.32 14.22
N SER A 666 20.03 13.83 14.06
CA SER A 666 18.80 13.02 14.13
C SER A 666 18.64 12.11 12.90
N PHE A 667 19.00 12.59 11.70
CA PHE A 667 19.10 11.77 10.48
C PHE A 667 20.10 10.61 10.65
N ILE A 668 21.28 10.88 11.24
CA ILE A 668 22.30 9.84 11.51
C ILE A 668 21.83 8.84 12.57
N SER A 669 21.21 9.32 13.66
CA SER A 669 20.67 8.47 14.73
C SER A 669 19.60 7.49 14.19
N ILE A 670 18.76 7.94 13.25
CA ILE A 670 17.77 7.09 12.58
C ILE A 670 18.43 6.12 11.60
N HIS A 671 19.47 6.54 10.87
CA HIS A 671 20.24 5.64 9.98
C HIS A 671 20.85 4.46 10.74
N GLU A 672 21.54 4.73 11.86
CA GLU A 672 22.14 3.71 12.72
C GLU A 672 21.08 2.82 13.43
N LYS A 673 19.90 3.36 13.76
CA LYS A 673 18.78 2.60 14.37
C LYS A 673 18.08 1.65 13.38
N VAL A 674 17.81 2.11 12.16
CA VAL A 674 17.00 1.37 11.17
C VAL A 674 17.79 0.18 10.59
N GLY A 675 19.12 0.32 10.49
CA GLY A 675 20.00 -0.72 9.97
C GLY A 675 19.98 -0.80 8.44
N PHE A 676 21.03 -1.41 7.88
CA PHE A 676 21.37 -1.26 6.46
C PHE A 676 20.63 -2.25 5.56
N ALA A 677 20.07 -1.75 4.46
CA ALA A 677 19.69 -2.60 3.35
C ALA A 677 20.95 -3.03 2.59
N ARG A 678 21.18 -4.35 2.45
CA ARG A 678 22.21 -4.84 1.51
C ARG A 678 21.84 -4.35 0.10
N PRO A 679 22.75 -3.68 -0.63
CA PRO A 679 22.38 -3.03 -1.88
C PRO A 679 22.00 -4.07 -2.95
N PRO A 680 20.95 -3.83 -3.75
CA PRO A 680 20.54 -4.73 -4.84
C PRO A 680 21.60 -4.97 -5.93
N SER A 681 22.68 -4.17 -5.94
CA SER A 681 23.80 -4.26 -6.88
C SER A 681 24.75 -5.44 -6.64
N LEU A 682 24.49 -6.31 -5.65
CA LEU A 682 25.22 -7.57 -5.48
C LEU A 682 24.76 -8.67 -6.47
N LEU A 683 23.84 -8.33 -7.38
CA LEU A 683 23.61 -9.07 -8.63
C LEU A 683 24.65 -8.64 -9.68
N VAL A 684 25.66 -9.49 -9.87
CA VAL A 684 26.73 -9.28 -10.87
C VAL A 684 26.14 -9.16 -12.27
N ASN A 685 26.55 -8.13 -13.00
CA ASN A 685 26.13 -7.89 -14.38
C ASN A 685 26.82 -8.87 -15.35
N LEU A 686 26.22 -10.05 -15.55
CA LEU A 686 26.73 -11.14 -16.39
C LEU A 686 26.77 -10.86 -17.92
N ALA A 687 26.75 -9.58 -18.32
CA ALA A 687 26.75 -9.15 -19.72
C ALA A 687 28.14 -9.17 -20.39
N GLU A 688 29.24 -9.13 -19.63
CA GLU A 688 30.61 -9.04 -20.18
C GLU A 688 31.34 -10.40 -20.31
N LYS A 689 30.60 -11.51 -20.47
CA LYS A 689 31.14 -12.90 -20.50
C LYS A 689 31.98 -13.28 -21.74
N ASN A 690 32.59 -12.31 -22.43
CA ASN A 690 33.33 -12.49 -23.69
C ASN A 690 34.81 -12.04 -23.61
N LYS A 691 35.37 -11.83 -22.41
CA LYS A 691 36.81 -11.62 -22.19
C LYS A 691 37.25 -12.28 -20.89
N LEU A 692 38.52 -12.73 -20.87
CA LEU A 692 39.26 -13.46 -19.83
C LEU A 692 39.12 -14.99 -19.90
N GLU A 693 40.28 -15.65 -19.92
CA GLU A 693 40.50 -17.09 -19.82
C GLU A 693 41.36 -17.34 -18.54
N GLU A 694 41.24 -18.52 -17.93
CA GLU A 694 42.14 -19.05 -16.89
C GLU A 694 42.30 -18.29 -15.54
N GLU A 695 41.20 -17.86 -14.90
CA GLU A 695 41.08 -17.83 -13.43
C GLU A 695 39.81 -18.57 -12.97
N ASP A 696 39.81 -19.17 -11.77
CA ASP A 696 38.66 -19.90 -11.22
C ASP A 696 37.44 -18.99 -11.01
N GLU A 697 36.28 -19.38 -11.60
CA GLU A 697 35.05 -18.57 -11.61
C GLU A 697 34.61 -18.15 -10.19
N GLU A 698 34.79 -19.02 -9.19
CA GLU A 698 34.36 -18.77 -7.80
C GLU A 698 35.28 -17.78 -7.07
N ASP A 699 36.60 -17.83 -7.28
CA ASP A 699 37.57 -16.94 -6.63
C ASP A 699 37.62 -15.56 -7.32
N LEU A 700 37.37 -15.51 -8.64
CA LEU A 700 37.15 -14.25 -9.36
C LEU A 700 35.83 -13.58 -8.94
N LEU A 701 34.76 -14.33 -8.74
CA LEU A 701 33.51 -13.80 -8.17
C LEU A 701 33.71 -13.32 -6.73
N LEU A 702 34.54 -14.00 -5.92
CA LEU A 702 34.92 -13.54 -4.59
C LEU A 702 35.73 -12.23 -4.63
N LYS A 703 36.75 -12.13 -5.50
CA LYS A 703 37.50 -10.88 -5.76
C LYS A 703 36.54 -9.74 -6.12
N LEU A 704 35.69 -9.94 -7.13
CA LEU A 704 34.77 -8.91 -7.63
C LEU A 704 33.74 -8.49 -6.59
N ALA A 705 33.16 -9.44 -5.84
CA ALA A 705 32.24 -9.14 -4.75
C ALA A 705 32.94 -8.42 -3.58
N TYR A 706 34.20 -8.76 -3.28
CA TYR A 706 35.02 -8.13 -2.24
C TYR A 706 35.47 -6.71 -2.63
N GLU A 707 35.88 -6.50 -3.88
CA GLU A 707 36.17 -5.17 -4.41
C GLU A 707 34.92 -4.29 -4.53
N GLN A 708 33.77 -4.84 -4.91
CA GLN A 708 32.51 -4.11 -4.88
C GLN A 708 32.10 -3.77 -3.44
N ALA A 709 32.19 -4.71 -2.49
CA ALA A 709 31.88 -4.46 -1.08
C ALA A 709 32.79 -3.40 -0.44
N LYS A 710 34.08 -3.34 -0.84
CA LYS A 710 34.99 -2.24 -0.49
C LYS A 710 34.58 -0.87 -1.06
N ASN A 711 33.79 -0.84 -2.13
CA ASN A 711 33.39 0.37 -2.85
C ASN A 711 31.89 0.74 -2.69
N THR A 712 31.13 0.06 -1.83
CA THR A 712 29.71 0.35 -1.58
C THR A 712 29.46 0.94 -0.20
N SER A 713 28.76 2.08 -0.15
CA SER A 713 28.19 2.60 1.10
C SER A 713 27.07 1.72 1.65
N GLU A 714 26.92 1.73 2.97
CA GLU A 714 25.77 1.16 3.67
C GLU A 714 24.54 2.07 3.46
N LEU A 715 23.54 1.57 2.71
CA LEU A 715 22.38 2.33 2.24
C LEU A 715 21.12 2.03 3.07
N VAL A 716 20.36 3.07 3.37
CA VAL A 716 18.98 2.99 3.87
C VAL A 716 18.12 3.91 3.00
N GLN A 717 16.98 3.40 2.52
CA GLN A 717 15.98 4.20 1.82
C GLN A 717 14.83 4.54 2.78
N ILE A 718 14.46 5.82 2.85
CA ILE A 718 13.40 6.29 3.76
C ILE A 718 12.47 7.22 2.99
N GLU A 719 11.16 7.04 3.14
CA GLU A 719 10.14 7.89 2.53
C GLU A 719 9.67 8.99 3.50
N SER A 720 9.55 10.24 3.04
CA SER A 720 9.09 11.36 3.88
C SER A 720 8.56 12.54 3.06
N VAL A 721 7.24 12.73 3.08
CA VAL A 721 6.60 13.89 2.42
C VAL A 721 6.95 15.19 3.14
N ASP A 722 6.92 15.21 4.48
CA ASP A 722 7.25 16.38 5.29
C ASP A 722 8.67 16.90 5.01
N PHE A 723 9.64 16.00 4.81
CA PHE A 723 11.01 16.37 4.50
C PHE A 723 11.18 16.84 3.03
N ALA A 724 10.45 16.26 2.09
CA ALA A 724 10.41 16.75 0.71
C ALA A 724 9.81 18.17 0.64
N ASP A 725 8.73 18.44 1.38
CA ASP A 725 8.12 19.77 1.49
C ASP A 725 9.05 20.78 2.19
N TYR A 726 9.76 20.36 3.23
CA TYR A 726 10.77 21.18 3.91
C TYR A 726 11.90 21.58 2.95
N LEU A 727 12.49 20.61 2.24
CA LEU A 727 13.54 20.87 1.27
C LEU A 727 13.01 21.67 0.07
N TRP A 728 11.76 21.45 -0.36
CA TRP A 728 11.17 22.19 -1.48
C TRP A 728 11.03 23.69 -1.16
N LYS A 729 10.60 24.02 0.07
CA LYS A 729 10.56 25.41 0.57
C LYS A 729 11.96 26.07 0.57
N LYS A 730 12.99 25.34 1.04
CA LYS A 730 14.38 25.85 1.10
C LYS A 730 15.12 25.86 -0.27
N LEU A 731 14.83 24.92 -1.18
CA LEU A 731 15.63 24.67 -2.38
C LEU A 731 14.93 24.98 -3.71
N GLY A 732 13.60 24.97 -3.75
CA GLY A 732 12.79 25.11 -4.97
C GLY A 732 13.04 26.40 -5.77
N HIS A 733 13.58 27.44 -5.14
CA HIS A 733 13.91 28.71 -5.78
C HIS A 733 15.34 28.79 -6.37
N PHE A 734 16.24 27.84 -6.05
CA PHE A 734 17.54 27.73 -6.71
C PHE A 734 17.48 26.92 -8.04
N LEU A 735 16.40 26.15 -8.21
CA LEU A 735 16.09 25.30 -9.35
C LEU A 735 15.43 26.07 -10.50
N PRO A 736 15.74 25.77 -11.78
CA PRO A 736 15.12 26.44 -12.92
C PRO A 736 13.64 26.07 -13.03
N ASP A 737 12.78 27.07 -13.26
CA ASP A 737 11.33 26.87 -13.35
C ASP A 737 10.93 25.91 -14.48
N GLU A 738 11.57 26.05 -15.65
CA GLU A 738 11.46 25.14 -16.80
C GLU A 738 12.79 24.42 -17.08
N HIS A 739 12.70 23.17 -17.51
CA HIS A 739 13.79 22.39 -18.09
C HIS A 739 13.37 21.85 -19.47
N SER A 740 14.18 22.10 -20.50
CA SER A 740 13.98 21.55 -21.84
C SER A 740 14.83 20.31 -22.03
N HIS A 741 14.18 19.14 -22.14
CA HIS A 741 14.83 17.85 -22.35
C HIS A 741 14.56 17.33 -23.78
N ALA A 742 15.57 16.73 -24.39
CA ALA A 742 15.47 16.07 -25.70
C ALA A 742 15.90 14.61 -25.56
N GLY A 743 14.98 13.69 -25.82
CA GLY A 743 15.20 12.26 -25.62
C GLY A 743 14.07 11.43 -26.21
N ASN A 744 14.40 10.23 -26.70
CA ASN A 744 13.45 9.38 -27.43
C ASN A 744 12.15 9.20 -26.64
N PHE A 745 11.04 9.57 -27.26
CA PHE A 745 9.67 9.58 -26.71
C PHE A 745 9.41 10.50 -25.49
N THR A 746 10.43 11.12 -24.90
CA THR A 746 10.32 12.03 -23.73
C THR A 746 10.72 13.49 -24.01
N SER A 747 11.00 13.86 -25.27
CA SER A 747 11.28 15.25 -25.66
C SER A 747 10.18 16.22 -25.22
N GLY A 748 10.54 17.26 -24.48
CA GLY A 748 9.57 18.18 -23.89
C GLY A 748 10.17 19.33 -23.10
N VAL A 749 9.33 20.32 -22.83
CA VAL A 749 9.54 21.26 -21.72
C VAL A 749 8.81 20.72 -20.50
N TYR A 750 9.53 20.73 -19.39
CA TYR A 750 9.13 20.23 -18.10
C TYR A 750 9.19 21.38 -17.08
N GLU A 751 8.13 21.63 -16.32
CA GLU A 751 8.11 22.59 -15.20
C GLU A 751 8.51 21.90 -13.88
N LYS A 752 9.24 22.59 -12.99
CA LYS A 752 9.58 22.06 -11.66
C LYS A 752 8.32 21.92 -10.82
N CYS A 753 8.12 20.78 -10.16
CA CYS A 753 6.90 20.55 -9.36
C CYS A 753 7.15 20.08 -7.92
N GLY A 754 8.31 19.51 -7.59
CA GLY A 754 8.63 19.13 -6.21
C GLY A 754 9.98 18.42 -6.06
N ILE A 755 10.15 17.76 -4.92
CA ILE A 755 11.26 16.81 -4.65
C ILE A 755 10.64 15.41 -4.53
N VAL A 756 11.34 14.39 -5.01
CA VAL A 756 10.94 12.99 -4.85
C VAL A 756 11.07 12.62 -3.36
N PRO A 757 9.98 12.27 -2.65
CA PRO A 757 10.01 12.01 -1.20
C PRO A 757 10.70 10.71 -0.79
N VAL A 758 11.56 10.12 -1.63
CA VAL A 758 12.34 8.91 -1.35
C VAL A 758 13.80 9.30 -1.21
N PHE A 759 14.34 9.14 0.00
CA PHE A 759 15.67 9.61 0.37
C PHE A 759 16.65 8.45 0.52
N ARG A 760 17.82 8.55 -0.12
CA ARG A 760 18.93 7.60 -0.08
C ARG A 760 19.92 8.04 1.00
N PHE A 761 19.82 7.50 2.21
CA PHE A 761 20.77 7.76 3.30
C PHE A 761 21.94 6.77 3.25
N MET A 762 23.16 7.28 3.14
CA MET A 762 24.37 6.52 2.83
C MET A 762 25.47 6.78 3.86
N ARG A 763 26.07 5.70 4.35
CA ARG A 763 27.21 5.70 5.27
C ARG A 763 28.43 5.14 4.55
N TYR A 764 29.53 5.88 4.58
CA TYR A 764 30.82 5.53 3.98
C TYR A 764 31.88 5.41 5.08
N GLN A 765 32.41 4.21 5.24
CA GLN A 765 33.53 3.88 6.12
C GLN A 765 34.87 4.11 5.40
N LYS A 766 35.99 3.89 6.08
CA LYS A 766 37.34 4.00 5.48
C LYS A 766 37.46 3.20 4.17
N ASP A 767 38.19 3.77 3.23
CA ASP A 767 38.48 3.33 1.87
C ASP A 767 37.24 3.23 0.95
N GLN A 768 36.04 3.52 1.46
CA GLN A 768 34.80 3.57 0.67
C GLN A 768 34.60 4.94 0.02
N GLY A 769 34.03 4.92 -1.18
CA GLY A 769 33.66 6.08 -1.99
C GLY A 769 32.60 5.68 -3.01
N PHE A 770 32.51 6.38 -4.16
CA PHE A 770 31.81 5.86 -5.33
C PHE A 770 32.49 6.33 -6.62
N LYS A 771 32.60 5.45 -7.61
CA LYS A 771 33.33 5.68 -8.87
C LYS A 771 32.64 6.74 -9.76
N PRO A 772 33.38 7.39 -10.69
CA PRO A 772 32.82 8.34 -11.66
C PRO A 772 31.57 7.82 -12.38
N HIS A 773 30.45 8.51 -12.21
CA HIS A 773 29.18 8.18 -12.86
C HIS A 773 28.30 9.42 -13.08
N LYS A 774 27.17 9.22 -13.75
CA LYS A 774 26.10 10.22 -13.92
C LYS A 774 24.84 9.66 -13.26
N ASP A 775 24.04 10.50 -12.60
CA ASP A 775 22.77 10.04 -12.04
C ASP A 775 21.81 9.69 -13.20
N PRO A 776 21.07 8.57 -13.12
CA PRO A 776 20.11 8.21 -14.16
C PRO A 776 18.92 9.17 -14.14
N GLU A 777 18.53 9.73 -15.28
CA GLU A 777 17.23 10.40 -15.43
C GLU A 777 16.10 9.39 -15.20
N ARG A 778 15.23 9.62 -14.21
CA ARG A 778 14.14 8.68 -13.88
C ARG A 778 12.81 9.22 -14.39
N ALA A 779 12.10 8.42 -15.17
CA ALA A 779 10.70 8.68 -15.50
C ALA A 779 9.79 8.06 -14.43
N TYR A 780 8.81 8.83 -13.95
CA TYR A 780 7.84 8.39 -12.97
C TYR A 780 6.47 8.29 -13.67
N ALA A 781 5.89 7.08 -13.68
CA ALA A 781 4.63 6.82 -14.36
C ALA A 781 3.47 7.56 -13.70
N GLU A 782 3.35 7.44 -12.37
CA GLU A 782 2.42 8.17 -11.52
C GLU A 782 3.11 8.53 -10.20
N TYR A 783 2.68 9.61 -9.54
CA TYR A 783 3.10 9.94 -8.18
C TYR A 783 1.85 10.28 -7.33
N PRO A 784 1.45 9.46 -6.33
CA PRO A 784 0.12 9.56 -5.69
C PRO A 784 -0.18 10.84 -4.89
N LEU A 785 0.78 11.75 -4.73
CA LEU A 785 0.76 12.81 -3.71
C LEU A 785 0.74 14.24 -4.29
N MET A 786 0.84 14.41 -5.62
CA MET A 786 0.57 15.70 -6.26
C MET A 786 -0.94 15.89 -6.43
N SER A 787 -1.54 16.70 -5.56
CA SER A 787 -2.99 16.86 -5.47
C SER A 787 -3.60 17.67 -6.64
N GLY A 788 -3.92 17.00 -7.75
CA GLY A 788 -4.66 17.65 -8.85
C GLY A 788 -4.85 16.85 -10.13
N ALA A 789 -5.96 16.11 -10.23
CA ALA A 789 -6.73 15.85 -11.46
C ALA A 789 -5.95 15.56 -12.77
N ALA A 790 -5.05 14.57 -12.77
CA ALA A 790 -4.28 14.17 -13.96
C ALA A 790 -4.05 12.65 -14.11
N ALA A 791 -4.95 11.82 -13.54
CA ALA A 791 -4.86 10.35 -13.58
C ALA A 791 -6.11 9.74 -14.23
N ALA A 792 -6.18 9.80 -15.56
CA ALA A 792 -7.31 9.27 -16.35
C ALA A 792 -6.94 8.79 -17.77
N HIS A 793 -5.73 9.11 -18.27
CA HIS A 793 -5.28 8.81 -19.62
C HIS A 793 -3.84 8.28 -19.57
N GLY A 794 -3.56 7.20 -20.32
CA GLY A 794 -2.35 6.40 -20.17
C GLY A 794 -1.09 6.99 -20.82
N GLU A 795 -0.58 8.09 -20.29
CA GLU A 795 0.68 8.73 -20.74
C GLU A 795 1.84 8.46 -19.76
N SER A 796 2.55 7.36 -19.95
CA SER A 796 3.82 7.12 -19.24
C SER A 796 4.88 8.15 -19.66
N GLY A 797 5.31 9.01 -18.74
CA GLY A 797 6.35 10.03 -18.99
C GLY A 797 5.97 11.48 -18.65
N ILE A 798 4.80 11.70 -18.02
CA ILE A 798 4.39 13.02 -17.51
C ILE A 798 5.39 13.56 -16.48
N TYR A 799 6.01 12.74 -15.64
CA TYR A 799 6.94 13.18 -14.59
C TYR A 799 8.35 12.61 -14.80
N LYS A 800 9.39 13.44 -14.59
CA LYS A 800 10.80 13.08 -14.79
C LYS A 800 11.73 13.82 -13.82
N SER A 801 12.88 13.23 -13.47
CA SER A 801 13.95 13.90 -12.71
C SER A 801 15.16 14.28 -13.57
N PHE A 802 15.74 15.45 -13.25
CA PHE A 802 16.87 16.05 -13.97
C PHE A 802 17.97 16.61 -13.05
N PHE A 803 17.71 16.77 -11.75
CA PHE A 803 18.64 17.37 -10.79
C PHE A 803 18.72 16.56 -9.49
N THR A 804 19.93 16.45 -8.97
CA THR A 804 20.27 15.72 -7.76
C THR A 804 20.50 16.69 -6.61
N ILE A 805 19.91 16.40 -5.46
CA ILE A 805 20.20 17.02 -4.16
C ILE A 805 21.07 16.03 -3.38
N ALA A 806 22.32 16.41 -3.09
CA ALA A 806 23.23 15.64 -2.23
C ALA A 806 23.54 16.44 -0.96
N LEU A 807 23.28 15.85 0.21
CA LEU A 807 23.37 16.48 1.52
C LEU A 807 24.45 15.79 2.36
N TYR A 808 25.35 16.56 2.95
CA TYR A 808 26.32 16.09 3.95
C TYR A 808 25.71 16.17 5.36
N LEU A 809 25.83 15.09 6.15
CA LEU A 809 25.13 14.99 7.43
C LEU A 809 26.03 15.13 8.66
N ASN A 810 27.33 14.83 8.58
CA ASN A 810 28.23 14.91 9.74
C ASN A 810 29.46 15.80 9.52
N ASP A 811 30.19 16.11 10.58
CA ASP A 811 31.20 17.17 10.58
C ASP A 811 32.50 16.72 9.89
N PRO A 812 33.17 17.57 9.09
CA PRO A 812 34.49 17.26 8.54
C PRO A 812 35.58 16.99 9.59
N ALA A 813 35.34 17.28 10.87
CA ALA A 813 36.20 16.82 11.98
C ALA A 813 36.04 15.33 12.33
N GLU A 814 34.98 14.66 11.84
CA GLU A 814 34.68 13.25 12.11
C GLU A 814 35.24 12.29 11.05
N PHE A 815 35.65 12.79 9.87
CA PHE A 815 36.19 11.98 8.78
C PHE A 815 37.10 12.77 7.84
N GLU A 816 38.06 12.08 7.22
CA GLU A 816 38.99 12.64 6.25
C GLU A 816 38.68 12.15 4.83
N GLY A 817 38.99 12.95 3.81
CA GLY A 817 38.62 12.65 2.41
C GLY A 817 37.12 12.85 2.16
N GLY A 818 36.45 11.88 1.56
CA GLY A 818 34.97 11.84 1.48
C GLY A 818 34.31 12.88 0.56
N LYS A 819 35.08 13.67 -0.18
CA LYS A 819 34.64 14.82 -0.99
C LYS A 819 33.79 14.41 -2.20
N LEU A 820 33.06 15.36 -2.78
CA LEU A 820 32.34 15.19 -4.05
C LEU A 820 33.17 15.86 -5.15
N ASN A 821 33.76 15.06 -6.05
CA ASN A 821 34.49 15.58 -7.20
C ASN A 821 33.62 15.51 -8.44
N PHE A 822 33.66 16.57 -9.25
CA PHE A 822 33.12 16.59 -10.60
C PHE A 822 34.29 16.44 -11.56
N VAL A 823 34.21 15.44 -12.45
CA VAL A 823 35.36 14.96 -13.22
C VAL A 823 35.07 14.94 -14.71
N GLU A 824 36.09 15.15 -15.53
CA GLU A 824 36.05 14.95 -16.97
C GLU A 824 36.67 13.59 -17.32
N LEU A 825 36.08 12.89 -18.30
CA LEU A 825 36.62 11.65 -18.84
C LEU A 825 37.48 11.96 -20.06
N HIS A 826 38.78 11.75 -19.94
CA HIS A 826 39.70 11.72 -21.06
C HIS A 826 39.92 10.27 -21.49
N VAL A 827 39.97 10.05 -22.80
CA VAL A 827 40.27 8.76 -23.41
C VAL A 827 41.44 8.99 -24.36
N ASP A 828 42.52 8.23 -24.17
CA ASP A 828 43.72 8.37 -25.00
C ASP A 828 43.62 7.56 -26.31
N ASP A 829 44.65 7.69 -27.17
CA ASP A 829 44.72 6.98 -28.45
C ASP A 829 44.80 5.44 -28.32
N MET A 830 45.05 4.92 -27.11
CA MET A 830 45.06 3.48 -26.80
C MET A 830 43.74 3.01 -26.14
N GLY A 831 42.83 3.94 -25.83
CA GLY A 831 41.54 3.66 -25.21
C GLY A 831 41.57 3.62 -23.68
N GLU A 832 42.67 4.02 -23.04
CA GLU A 832 42.76 4.12 -21.58
C GLU A 832 41.93 5.31 -21.08
N LYS A 833 41.22 5.11 -19.96
CA LYS A 833 40.27 6.09 -19.41
C LYS A 833 40.85 6.75 -18.17
N THR A 834 41.24 8.01 -18.30
CA THR A 834 41.66 8.86 -17.18
C THR A 834 40.56 9.84 -16.80
N TYR A 835 40.46 10.17 -15.51
CA TYR A 835 39.47 11.10 -14.98
C TYR A 835 40.17 12.31 -14.35
N GLU A 836 39.96 13.51 -14.89
CA GLU A 836 40.55 14.75 -14.37
C GLU A 836 39.50 15.53 -13.55
N SER A 837 39.86 15.93 -12.32
CA SER A 837 38.94 16.61 -11.41
C SER A 837 38.78 18.09 -11.75
N GLN A 838 37.66 18.43 -12.39
CA GLN A 838 37.29 19.78 -12.81
C GLN A 838 36.87 20.67 -11.63
N ALA A 839 36.22 20.10 -10.60
CA ALA A 839 35.89 20.81 -9.36
C ALA A 839 35.70 19.84 -8.18
N THR A 840 35.93 20.30 -6.95
CA THR A 840 35.81 19.49 -5.73
C THR A 840 35.04 20.24 -4.66
N VAL A 841 33.86 19.74 -4.28
CA VAL A 841 33.09 20.29 -3.16
C VAL A 841 33.55 19.66 -1.85
N ASN A 842 33.99 20.51 -0.93
CA ASN A 842 34.37 20.11 0.43
C ASN A 842 33.11 19.85 1.29
N PRO A 843 33.06 18.77 2.09
CA PRO A 843 31.97 18.53 3.04
C PRO A 843 31.80 19.63 4.09
N ALA A 844 30.58 19.78 4.63
CA ALA A 844 30.26 20.48 5.88
C ALA A 844 28.89 20.02 6.40
N VAL A 845 28.61 20.16 7.71
CA VAL A 845 27.32 19.70 8.28
C VAL A 845 26.14 20.46 7.68
N GLY A 846 25.16 19.74 7.14
CA GLY A 846 23.96 20.33 6.55
C GLY A 846 24.18 21.02 5.19
N ARG A 847 25.37 20.86 4.59
CA ARG A 847 25.71 21.35 3.25
C ARG A 847 24.97 20.54 2.19
N CYS A 848 24.26 21.25 1.33
CA CYS A 848 23.64 20.71 0.13
C CYS A 848 24.49 21.03 -1.10
N VAL A 849 24.65 20.07 -2.00
CA VAL A 849 25.13 20.27 -3.36
C VAL A 849 23.98 19.94 -4.31
N LEU A 850 23.62 20.92 -5.13
CA LEU A 850 22.58 20.81 -6.14
C LEU A 850 23.24 20.85 -7.53
N PHE A 851 23.05 19.78 -8.31
CA PHE A 851 23.66 19.62 -9.64
C PHE A 851 22.73 18.85 -10.59
N ALA A 852 23.06 18.82 -11.89
CA ALA A 852 22.26 18.14 -12.90
C ALA A 852 22.64 16.66 -13.06
N HIS A 853 21.68 15.79 -13.39
CA HIS A 853 21.91 14.34 -13.52
C HIS A 853 23.01 13.99 -14.54
N ASN A 854 23.17 14.82 -15.58
CA ASN A 854 24.17 14.64 -16.64
C ASN A 854 25.60 15.05 -16.25
N GLU A 855 25.86 15.52 -15.02
CA GLU A 855 27.22 15.80 -14.54
C GLU A 855 27.96 14.52 -14.14
N LEU A 856 29.18 14.34 -14.67
CA LEU A 856 30.04 13.21 -14.33
C LEU A 856 30.73 13.51 -12.99
N HIS A 857 30.48 12.66 -11.99
CA HIS A 857 30.91 12.92 -10.62
C HIS A 857 31.24 11.64 -9.84
N GLU A 858 32.10 11.77 -8.84
CA GLU A 858 32.56 10.70 -7.96
C GLU A 858 32.54 11.13 -6.49
N GLY A 859 32.45 10.14 -5.60
CA GLY A 859 32.64 10.31 -4.17
C GLY A 859 34.06 9.89 -3.81
N GLY A 860 34.96 10.86 -3.66
CA GLY A 860 36.33 10.61 -3.25
C GLY A 860 36.39 9.83 -1.93
N GLY A 861 37.29 8.85 -1.85
CA GLY A 861 37.35 7.89 -0.76
C GLY A 861 37.48 8.54 0.63
N VAL A 862 36.83 7.95 1.63
CA VAL A 862 37.01 8.31 3.05
C VAL A 862 38.33 7.71 3.54
N GLN A 863 39.27 8.55 3.96
CA GLN A 863 40.62 8.13 4.35
C GLN A 863 40.70 7.68 5.82
N SER A 864 39.89 8.31 6.67
CA SER A 864 39.71 7.98 8.08
C SER A 864 38.31 8.42 8.55
N GLY A 865 37.82 7.85 9.65
CA GLY A 865 36.50 8.18 10.22
C GLY A 865 35.31 7.53 9.50
N THR A 866 34.16 8.19 9.50
CA THR A 866 32.93 7.74 8.82
C THR A 866 32.14 8.95 8.33
N LYS A 867 31.68 8.91 7.06
CA LYS A 867 30.91 9.97 6.41
C LYS A 867 29.45 9.55 6.23
N TYR A 868 28.52 10.41 6.60
CA TYR A 868 27.08 10.24 6.34
C TYR A 868 26.59 11.26 5.31
N MET A 869 25.83 10.78 4.32
CA MET A 869 25.20 11.61 3.28
C MET A 869 23.75 11.21 3.03
N CYS A 870 22.95 12.12 2.47
CA CYS A 870 21.61 11.85 1.96
C CYS A 870 21.50 12.32 0.50
N GLN A 871 20.87 11.54 -0.37
CA GLN A 871 20.62 11.91 -1.76
C GLN A 871 19.14 11.76 -2.14
N CYS A 872 18.59 12.74 -2.85
CA CYS A 872 17.25 12.66 -3.44
C CYS A 872 17.20 13.41 -4.77
N ASP A 873 16.15 13.16 -5.54
CA ASP A 873 16.02 13.61 -6.92
C ASP A 873 14.92 14.70 -7.00
N VAL A 874 15.09 15.69 -7.86
CA VAL A 874 14.10 16.78 -8.06
C VAL A 874 13.11 16.40 -9.14
N LEU A 875 11.81 16.55 -8.85
CA LEU A 875 10.71 16.15 -9.72
C LEU A 875 10.22 17.31 -10.60
N TYR A 876 10.13 17.05 -11.90
CA TYR A 876 9.57 17.96 -12.90
C TYR A 876 8.40 17.29 -13.64
N LYS A 877 7.44 18.10 -14.11
CA LYS A 877 6.25 17.69 -14.87
C LYS A 877 6.31 18.21 -16.31
N ARG A 878 6.11 17.34 -17.31
CA ARG A 878 6.00 17.71 -18.73
C ARG A 878 4.79 18.62 -18.92
N VAL A 879 5.00 19.81 -19.47
CA VAL A 879 3.94 20.79 -19.78
C VAL A 879 3.79 21.06 -21.27
N ARG A 880 4.83 20.75 -22.06
CA ARG A 880 4.81 20.85 -23.53
C ARG A 880 5.61 19.72 -24.14
N ALA A 881 5.05 18.98 -25.09
CA ALA A 881 5.84 18.11 -25.94
C ALA A 881 6.72 18.96 -26.89
N LEU A 882 7.98 18.58 -27.07
CA LEU A 882 8.80 19.09 -28.17
C LEU A 882 8.66 18.09 -29.35
N PRO A 883 8.49 18.59 -30.59
CA PRO A 883 8.31 17.75 -31.78
C PRO A 883 9.56 16.95 -32.16
#